data_AF-A0A6M5YVT8-F1
#
_entry.id   AF-A0A6M5YVT8-F1
#
_cell.length_a   1.000
_cell.length_b   1.000
_cell.length_c   1.000
_cell.angle_alpha   90.00
_cell.angle_beta   90.00
_cell.angle_gamma   90.00
#
_symmetry.space_group_name_H-M   'P 1'
#
loop_
_entity.id
_entity.type
_entity.pdbx_description
1 polymer ?
#
loop_
_entity_poly.entity_id
_entity_poly.type
_entity_poly.pdbx_seq_one_letter_code
_entity_poly.pdbx_strand_id
1 'polypeptide(L)'
;MRLATAAVLCATMILAACTKPNPPVDAPPPESNGTEPPPPTATNGLEGADRDRWYHLSQGSELYPYRFLQVLMLVDEQKPFIDNLDRYGFIPDAASAANPEGVPIGVTVAPTKDLAFAGIRMVGINCAACHTTVLEKDGKVVLRVDGGQNLFDVRGFLGGLAANTQKTFTDPRELLRFVSRLIENQNASPQATAFTTRLVGPGGDKLLKNVTTMDEFKQRGPVEEQVLRDVTKLIEAELKTPAPDLRKTTRTKSPDPVLKDYADKAPKFFGAVKWSEPDELKARAAVLRTEALGDPKSRIKKYDDLAKVPPGEKSPLHGQSEAERLSEITSGLSNVVETLRLLRARYDLLQGLIGSGGPALPSTDPLPGRVDAFGSARNTMFPAAPVPLTAPVNYPHLWNVTQTPWYHWDNNTNSELQRNVGEAIGVGVIYTAAFDSTVRIDHIIELEGLAAKIKVPVWPAAFGALDRTKADRGKALYAEKCTTCHQETKAGQRFEDRMYPLSEIETDPTRANNFALPMPPGTPGKFVDGLAPLLKNIIEKNGGPAQTTDHWRTTEKYGARPLDAVWASAPYLHNGSVRVRTAPPRREEAREVSGGHPGIRSQEPRLSDRGHLADGRGVRHVEDRELEPRSQWPQVRHGYERRSAVRPVGVPEESVNRSSAQDQRTRWS
;
A
#
# COMPACT_ATOMS: atom_id res chain seq x y z
N MET A 1 -19.85 -13.35 54.67
CA MET A 1 -19.84 -14.53 55.56
C MET A 1 -20.01 -15.76 54.66
N ARG A 2 -19.04 -16.70 54.62
CA ARG A 2 -19.00 -17.92 53.75
C ARG A 2 -18.96 -17.63 52.22
N LEU A 3 -18.02 -18.09 51.37
CA LEU A 3 -17.19 -19.33 51.24
C LEU A 3 -18.03 -20.59 50.96
N ALA A 4 -17.70 -21.52 50.06
CA ALA A 4 -16.70 -21.61 48.95
C ALA A 4 -17.16 -22.80 48.03
N THR A 5 -16.43 -23.45 47.09
CA THR A 5 -15.00 -23.54 46.72
C THR A 5 -14.85 -24.14 45.31
N ALA A 6 -13.66 -23.97 44.68
CA ALA A 6 -13.10 -24.82 43.59
C ALA A 6 -13.75 -24.69 42.18
N ALA A 7 -13.08 -25.09 41.08
CA ALA A 7 -11.78 -25.76 40.96
C ALA A 7 -10.83 -25.14 39.93
N VAL A 8 -9.53 -25.23 40.19
CA VAL A 8 -8.46 -25.04 39.19
C VAL A 8 -8.23 -26.37 38.47
N LEU A 9 -8.13 -26.34 37.15
CA LEU A 9 -7.62 -27.48 36.38
C LEU A 9 -6.76 -26.97 35.21
N CYS A 10 -5.47 -27.32 35.22
CA CYS A 10 -4.55 -26.98 34.15
C CYS A 10 -4.84 -27.87 32.93
N ALA A 11 -5.22 -27.26 31.81
CA ALA A 11 -5.21 -27.89 30.50
C ALA A 11 -4.15 -27.21 29.63
N THR A 12 -2.94 -27.77 29.61
CA THR A 12 -1.84 -27.31 28.75
C THR A 12 -2.12 -27.66 27.29
N MET A 13 -2.91 -26.83 26.60
CA MET A 13 -2.98 -26.86 25.14
C MET A 13 -1.90 -25.95 24.55
N ILE A 14 -0.85 -26.58 24.01
CA ILE A 14 0.04 -25.95 23.04
C ILE A 14 -0.77 -25.82 21.74
N LEU A 15 -1.54 -24.73 21.61
CA LEU A 15 -2.11 -24.35 20.33
C LEU A 15 -0.99 -23.81 19.45
N ALA A 16 -0.27 -24.74 18.82
CA ALA A 16 0.44 -24.50 17.59
C ALA A 16 -0.59 -24.11 16.53
N ALA A 17 -0.96 -22.83 16.51
CA ALA A 17 -1.78 -22.25 15.46
C ALA A 17 -0.95 -22.24 14.18
N CYS A 18 -1.03 -23.35 13.44
CA CYS A 18 -0.44 -23.48 12.12
C CYS A 18 -1.16 -22.53 11.16
N THR A 19 -0.75 -21.25 11.18
CA THR A 19 -0.99 -20.34 10.06
C THR A 19 -0.41 -21.03 8.84
N LYS A 20 -1.29 -21.50 7.94
CA LYS A 20 -0.85 -21.93 6.62
C LYS A 20 -0.01 -20.80 6.04
N PRO A 21 1.22 -21.06 5.56
CA PRO A 21 1.90 -20.04 4.79
C PRO A 21 0.98 -19.62 3.64
N ASN A 22 0.98 -18.33 3.31
CA ASN A 22 0.35 -17.89 2.07
C ASN A 22 0.92 -18.73 0.91
N PRO A 23 0.13 -19.03 -0.14
CA PRO A 23 0.70 -19.63 -1.34
C PRO A 23 1.87 -18.76 -1.82
N PRO A 24 2.94 -19.37 -2.38
CA PRO A 24 4.02 -18.59 -2.95
C PRO A 24 3.43 -17.62 -3.97
N VAL A 25 3.82 -16.35 -3.86
CA VAL A 25 3.52 -15.36 -4.92
C VAL A 25 4.10 -15.90 -6.21
N ASP A 26 3.34 -15.85 -7.31
CA ASP A 26 3.83 -16.24 -8.62
C ASP A 26 5.16 -15.54 -8.91
N ALA A 27 6.11 -16.27 -9.49
CA ALA A 27 7.50 -15.80 -9.60
C ALA A 27 7.56 -14.39 -10.21
N PRO A 28 8.27 -13.44 -9.57
CA PRO A 28 8.31 -12.06 -10.02
C PRO A 28 8.84 -11.98 -11.46
N PRO A 29 8.48 -10.92 -12.22
CA PRO A 29 9.09 -10.68 -13.53
C PRO A 29 10.62 -10.71 -13.41
N PRO A 30 11.34 -11.23 -14.42
CA PRO A 30 12.79 -11.42 -14.34
C PRO A 30 13.50 -10.11 -14.01
N GLU A 31 14.50 -10.18 -13.11
CA GLU A 31 15.23 -9.02 -12.58
C GLU A 31 15.65 -8.08 -13.72
N SER A 32 15.23 -6.80 -13.65
CA SER A 32 15.85 -5.78 -14.48
C SER A 32 17.26 -5.51 -13.94
N ASN A 33 18.21 -5.17 -14.81
CA ASN A 33 19.62 -4.99 -14.42
C ASN A 33 19.88 -3.69 -13.61
N GLY A 34 18.85 -3.09 -12.99
CA GLY A 34 18.95 -1.82 -12.27
C GLY A 34 19.31 -0.60 -13.14
N THR A 35 19.45 -0.79 -14.45
CA THR A 35 19.83 0.26 -15.41
C THR A 35 18.69 1.23 -15.62
N GLU A 36 18.90 2.49 -15.22
CA GLU A 36 17.96 3.59 -15.43
C GLU A 36 17.44 3.63 -16.88
N PRO A 37 16.11 3.60 -17.11
CA PRO A 37 15.56 3.83 -18.43
C PRO A 37 15.90 5.27 -18.87
N PRO A 38 16.38 5.49 -20.10
CA PRO A 38 16.84 6.81 -20.53
C PRO A 38 15.73 7.86 -20.34
N PRO A 39 16.08 9.08 -19.90
CA PRO A 39 15.08 10.09 -19.57
C PRO A 39 14.18 10.37 -20.77
N PRO A 40 12.85 10.40 -20.57
CA PRO A 40 11.88 10.40 -21.67
C PRO A 40 12.02 11.67 -22.52
N THR A 41 12.23 11.50 -23.82
CA THR A 41 12.38 12.61 -24.79
C THR A 41 11.07 13.37 -25.07
N ALA A 42 9.97 12.95 -24.46
CA ALA A 42 8.68 13.62 -24.49
C ALA A 42 8.01 13.48 -23.12
N THR A 43 7.51 14.59 -22.58
CA THR A 43 6.61 14.62 -21.42
C THR A 43 5.18 14.90 -21.90
N ASN A 44 4.18 14.65 -21.06
CA ASN A 44 2.82 15.10 -21.30
C ASN A 44 2.40 16.27 -20.38
N GLY A 45 3.31 17.20 -20.12
CA GLY A 45 2.99 18.52 -19.55
C GLY A 45 3.63 18.85 -18.20
N LEU A 46 4.32 17.91 -17.56
CA LEU A 46 5.12 18.15 -16.35
C LEU A 46 6.61 18.12 -16.69
N GLU A 47 7.34 19.19 -16.37
CA GLU A 47 8.76 19.35 -16.68
C GLU A 47 9.51 20.03 -15.53
N GLY A 48 10.80 19.70 -15.37
CA GLY A 48 11.65 20.23 -14.30
C GLY A 48 11.00 20.11 -12.92
N ALA A 49 11.04 21.21 -12.15
CA ALA A 49 10.55 21.24 -10.77
C ALA A 49 9.07 20.83 -10.59
N ASP A 50 8.20 21.04 -11.58
CA ASP A 50 6.81 20.56 -11.53
C ASP A 50 6.76 19.02 -11.52
N ARG A 51 7.58 18.38 -12.36
CA ARG A 51 7.68 16.92 -12.46
C ARG A 51 8.39 16.31 -11.25
N ASP A 52 9.47 16.95 -10.80
CA ASP A 52 10.21 16.53 -9.62
C ASP A 52 9.31 16.51 -8.36
N ARG A 53 8.45 17.53 -8.22
CA ARG A 53 7.47 17.62 -7.13
C ARG A 53 6.34 16.62 -7.30
N TRP A 54 5.84 16.41 -8.51
CA TRP A 54 4.88 15.33 -8.79
C TRP A 54 5.43 13.97 -8.33
N TYR A 55 6.68 13.64 -8.64
CA TYR A 55 7.30 12.35 -8.29
C TYR A 55 7.61 12.16 -6.80
N HIS A 56 8.03 13.20 -6.07
CA HIS A 56 8.62 13.03 -4.73
C HIS A 56 8.01 13.88 -3.60
N LEU A 57 7.01 14.74 -3.87
CA LEU A 57 6.38 15.54 -2.83
C LEU A 57 5.49 14.66 -1.93
N SER A 58 5.88 14.50 -0.66
CA SER A 58 5.16 13.66 0.29
C SER A 58 3.79 14.25 0.66
N GLN A 59 2.74 13.44 0.56
CA GLN A 59 1.37 13.79 0.97
C GLN A 59 1.06 13.50 2.45
N GLY A 60 2.02 12.97 3.20
CA GLY A 60 1.89 12.68 4.64
C GLY A 60 1.79 11.20 4.99
N SER A 61 1.89 10.34 3.97
CA SER A 61 2.20 8.92 4.14
C SER A 61 3.52 8.79 4.90
N GLU A 62 3.50 8.04 6.01
CA GLU A 62 4.67 7.81 6.87
C GLU A 62 4.82 6.32 7.17
N LEU A 63 4.97 5.51 6.12
CA LEU A 63 5.01 4.05 6.20
C LEU A 63 6.17 3.53 7.05
N TYR A 64 7.38 4.06 6.86
CA TYR A 64 8.60 3.47 7.44
C TYR A 64 9.73 4.50 7.63
N PRO A 65 10.55 4.46 8.69
CA PRO A 65 11.71 5.33 8.81
C PRO A 65 12.73 5.04 7.69
N TYR A 66 13.26 6.07 7.02
CA TYR A 66 14.13 5.85 5.86
C TYR A 66 15.40 5.07 6.20
N ARG A 67 16.08 5.42 7.31
CA ARG A 67 17.23 4.66 7.81
C ARG A 67 16.90 3.20 8.18
N PHE A 68 15.66 2.89 8.54
CA PHE A 68 15.24 1.51 8.76
C PHE A 68 15.10 0.77 7.44
N LEU A 69 14.57 1.42 6.38
CA LEU A 69 14.49 0.84 5.03
C LEU A 69 15.89 0.56 4.44
N GLN A 70 16.83 1.49 4.62
CA GLN A 70 18.22 1.38 4.14
C GLN A 70 19.02 0.20 4.71
N VAL A 71 18.59 -0.40 5.83
CA VAL A 71 19.28 -1.54 6.47
C VAL A 71 18.37 -2.75 6.73
N LEU A 72 17.13 -2.69 6.23
CA LEU A 72 16.22 -3.82 6.17
C LEU A 72 16.71 -4.77 5.06
N MET A 73 16.71 -6.07 5.35
CA MET A 73 17.13 -7.10 4.39
C MET A 73 15.90 -7.87 3.88
N LEU A 74 15.98 -8.37 2.65
CA LEU A 74 15.28 -9.58 2.23
C LEU A 74 15.94 -10.73 3.00
N VAL A 75 15.39 -11.07 4.18
CA VAL A 75 16.11 -11.87 5.20
C VAL A 75 16.52 -13.27 4.68
N ASP A 76 15.77 -13.83 3.74
CA ASP A 76 16.05 -15.16 3.18
C ASP A 76 17.09 -15.09 2.05
N GLU A 77 17.17 -13.97 1.33
CA GLU A 77 18.10 -13.73 0.21
C GLU A 77 19.43 -13.08 0.63
N GLN A 78 19.47 -12.46 1.82
CA GLN A 78 20.58 -11.64 2.32
C GLN A 78 20.94 -10.45 1.39
N LYS A 79 19.98 -9.98 0.58
CA LYS A 79 20.03 -8.70 -0.17
C LYS A 79 19.35 -7.57 0.65
N PRO A 80 19.74 -6.29 0.49
CA PRO A 80 18.95 -5.16 0.98
C PRO A 80 17.51 -5.16 0.42
N PHE A 81 16.53 -4.71 1.19
CA PHE A 81 15.13 -4.66 0.75
C PHE A 81 14.86 -3.53 -0.26
N ILE A 82 15.65 -2.45 -0.20
CA ILE A 82 15.51 -1.26 -1.05
C ILE A 82 16.05 -1.46 -2.47
N ASP A 83 16.87 -2.49 -2.70
CA ASP A 83 17.35 -2.88 -4.02
C ASP A 83 16.18 -3.45 -4.84
N ASN A 84 16.19 -3.27 -6.17
CA ASN A 84 15.24 -3.84 -7.14
C ASN A 84 13.75 -3.68 -6.78
N LEU A 85 13.34 -2.47 -6.36
CA LEU A 85 11.93 -2.15 -6.04
C LEU A 85 10.99 -2.16 -7.26
N ASP A 86 11.54 -2.17 -8.47
CA ASP A 86 10.85 -2.44 -9.74
C ASP A 86 10.13 -3.80 -9.76
N ARG A 87 10.53 -4.75 -8.89
CA ARG A 87 9.77 -6.00 -8.64
C ARG A 87 8.31 -5.77 -8.21
N TYR A 88 7.98 -4.59 -7.70
CA TYR A 88 6.63 -4.16 -7.34
C TYR A 88 6.03 -3.16 -8.35
N GLY A 89 6.61 -2.98 -9.54
CA GLY A 89 6.13 -2.02 -10.54
C GLY A 89 6.44 -0.56 -10.23
N PHE A 90 7.39 -0.27 -9.32
CA PHE A 90 7.97 1.07 -9.21
C PHE A 90 8.85 1.38 -10.42
N ILE A 91 8.86 2.65 -10.86
CA ILE A 91 9.72 3.12 -11.95
C ILE A 91 10.98 3.75 -11.35
N PRO A 92 12.21 3.29 -11.67
CA PRO A 92 13.44 3.91 -11.20
C PRO A 92 13.56 5.38 -11.60
N ASP A 93 14.15 6.20 -10.73
CA ASP A 93 14.47 7.61 -10.98
C ASP A 93 15.80 7.97 -10.30
N ALA A 94 16.60 8.82 -10.93
CA ALA A 94 17.99 9.06 -10.53
C ALA A 94 18.12 10.02 -9.33
N ALA A 95 19.24 9.89 -8.61
CA ALA A 95 19.56 10.80 -7.52
C ALA A 95 19.75 12.25 -8.03
N SER A 96 18.98 13.19 -7.47
CA SER A 96 18.92 14.60 -7.92
C SER A 96 18.80 15.58 -6.75
N ALA A 97 18.77 16.89 -7.02
CA ALA A 97 18.56 17.89 -5.95
C ALA A 97 17.16 17.77 -5.29
N ALA A 98 16.17 17.24 -6.01
CA ALA A 98 14.81 17.00 -5.55
C ALA A 98 14.61 15.56 -5.00
N ASN A 99 15.35 14.60 -5.55
CA ASN A 99 15.40 13.20 -5.14
C ASN A 99 16.81 12.83 -4.64
N PRO A 100 17.33 13.41 -3.54
CA PRO A 100 18.73 13.20 -3.14
C PRO A 100 19.02 11.78 -2.62
N GLU A 101 17.96 10.99 -2.39
CA GLU A 101 18.05 9.58 -2.03
C GLU A 101 18.07 8.62 -3.25
N GLY A 102 17.73 9.08 -4.45
CA GLY A 102 17.58 8.21 -5.63
C GLY A 102 16.47 7.16 -5.48
N VAL A 103 15.36 7.52 -4.82
CA VAL A 103 14.22 6.61 -4.65
C VAL A 103 13.34 6.59 -5.91
N PRO A 104 12.61 5.49 -6.20
CA PRO A 104 11.75 5.39 -7.37
C PRO A 104 10.63 6.45 -7.44
N ILE A 105 10.06 6.66 -8.63
CA ILE A 105 8.93 7.57 -8.86
C ILE A 105 7.78 7.24 -7.91
N GLY A 106 7.27 8.26 -7.21
CA GLY A 106 6.17 8.15 -6.27
C GLY A 106 6.57 7.70 -4.86
N VAL A 107 7.84 7.32 -4.66
CA VAL A 107 8.43 7.16 -3.33
C VAL A 107 8.92 8.52 -2.85
N THR A 108 8.56 8.88 -1.63
CA THR A 108 8.84 10.18 -1.01
C THR A 108 9.61 9.99 0.29
N VAL A 109 10.60 10.85 0.57
CA VAL A 109 11.43 10.77 1.79
C VAL A 109 11.41 12.12 2.53
N ALA A 110 10.41 12.34 3.39
CA ALA A 110 10.14 13.63 4.01
C ALA A 110 10.29 13.60 5.54
N PRO A 111 10.58 14.72 6.22
CA PRO A 111 10.56 14.78 7.68
C PRO A 111 9.16 14.46 8.22
N THR A 112 9.09 13.66 9.29
CA THR A 112 7.83 13.31 9.95
C THR A 112 7.12 14.53 10.53
N LYS A 113 5.78 14.51 10.51
CA LYS A 113 4.94 15.43 11.29
C LYS A 113 4.74 14.99 12.74
N ASP A 114 5.05 13.75 13.10
CA ASP A 114 4.89 13.25 14.47
C ASP A 114 6.05 13.70 15.37
N LEU A 115 5.74 14.49 16.39
CA LEU A 115 6.71 15.13 17.27
C LEU A 115 7.43 14.16 18.22
N ALA A 116 6.89 12.95 18.42
CA ALA A 116 7.63 11.84 19.04
C ALA A 116 8.85 11.39 18.21
N PHE A 117 8.83 11.66 16.91
CA PHE A 117 9.84 11.26 15.95
C PHE A 117 10.50 12.45 15.24
N ALA A 118 10.30 13.68 15.74
CA ALA A 118 10.86 14.89 15.16
C ALA A 118 12.39 14.74 14.92
N GLY A 119 12.81 15.07 13.69
CA GLY A 119 14.17 14.85 13.20
C GLY A 119 14.35 13.58 12.34
N ILE A 120 13.34 12.70 12.28
CA ILE A 120 13.39 11.48 11.47
C ILE A 120 12.72 11.70 10.11
N ARG A 121 13.40 11.29 9.02
CA ARG A 121 12.80 11.22 7.68
C ARG A 121 12.08 9.89 7.49
N MET A 122 10.85 9.97 7.00
CA MET A 122 9.94 8.87 6.74
C MET A 122 9.79 8.64 5.25
N VAL A 123 9.73 7.37 4.87
CA VAL A 123 9.32 6.90 3.55
C VAL A 123 7.80 6.88 3.50
N GLY A 124 7.25 7.42 2.42
CA GLY A 124 5.83 7.36 2.12
C GLY A 124 5.56 7.37 0.62
N ILE A 125 4.36 6.98 0.21
CA ILE A 125 3.91 6.95 -1.18
C ILE A 125 3.08 8.20 -1.50
N ASN A 126 3.23 8.73 -2.72
CA ASN A 126 2.33 9.74 -3.29
C ASN A 126 1.66 9.27 -4.60
N CYS A 127 0.80 10.13 -5.16
CA CYS A 127 0.01 9.85 -6.35
C CYS A 127 0.82 9.31 -7.55
N ALA A 128 2.07 9.74 -7.74
CA ALA A 128 2.88 9.39 -8.90
C ALA A 128 3.26 7.90 -8.95
N ALA A 129 3.22 7.15 -7.84
CA ALA A 129 3.47 5.71 -7.84
C ALA A 129 2.37 4.94 -8.58
N CYS A 130 1.11 5.36 -8.42
CA CYS A 130 -0.05 4.77 -9.09
C CYS A 130 -0.32 5.42 -10.46
N HIS A 131 0.02 6.70 -10.59
CA HIS A 131 -0.35 7.56 -11.72
C HIS A 131 0.85 8.10 -12.51
N THR A 132 1.92 7.32 -12.68
CA THR A 132 2.97 7.56 -13.68
C THR A 132 3.34 6.24 -14.31
N THR A 133 3.40 6.16 -15.65
CA THR A 133 3.71 4.90 -16.34
C THR A 133 4.75 5.08 -17.44
N VAL A 134 5.35 3.99 -17.89
CA VAL A 134 6.25 3.95 -19.05
C VAL A 134 5.68 3.05 -20.13
N LEU A 135 5.73 3.51 -21.37
CA LEU A 135 5.33 2.75 -22.55
C LEU A 135 6.59 2.38 -23.32
N GLU A 136 6.79 1.08 -23.52
CA GLU A 136 7.99 0.54 -24.14
C GLU A 136 7.78 0.07 -25.57
N LYS A 137 8.89 -0.02 -26.31
CA LYS A 137 9.01 -0.75 -27.56
C LYS A 137 10.35 -1.50 -27.57
N ASP A 138 10.31 -2.77 -27.94
CA ASP A 138 11.50 -3.62 -28.10
C ASP A 138 12.44 -3.60 -26.87
N GLY A 139 11.86 -3.55 -25.67
CA GLY A 139 12.58 -3.50 -24.38
C GLY A 139 13.20 -2.14 -24.04
N LYS A 140 12.67 -1.05 -24.59
CA LYS A 140 13.13 0.32 -24.34
C LYS A 140 11.95 1.25 -24.08
N VAL A 141 12.04 2.07 -23.04
CA VAL A 141 11.07 3.15 -22.80
C VAL A 141 11.07 4.14 -23.97
N VAL A 142 9.89 4.31 -24.57
CA VAL A 142 9.63 5.24 -25.68
C VAL A 142 8.95 6.52 -25.18
N LEU A 143 8.10 6.40 -24.16
CA LEU A 143 7.35 7.51 -23.59
C LEU A 143 7.13 7.24 -22.10
N ARG A 144 7.39 8.25 -21.25
CA ARG A 144 6.88 8.28 -19.87
C ARG A 144 5.59 9.10 -19.90
N VAL A 145 4.55 8.64 -19.24
CA VAL A 145 3.23 9.28 -19.20
C VAL A 145 2.89 9.58 -17.76
N ASP A 146 3.07 10.84 -17.37
CA ASP A 146 2.63 11.36 -16.09
C ASP A 146 1.10 11.43 -16.10
N GLY A 147 0.44 10.98 -15.03
CA GLY A 147 -1.00 10.73 -15.02
C GLY A 147 -1.45 9.49 -15.80
N GLY A 148 -0.52 8.68 -16.33
CA GLY A 148 -0.82 7.37 -16.91
C GLY A 148 -0.95 6.27 -15.85
N GLN A 149 -1.48 5.11 -16.23
CA GLN A 149 -1.79 4.02 -15.30
C GLN A 149 -0.53 3.17 -15.03
N ASN A 150 -0.01 3.16 -13.80
CA ASN A 150 1.14 2.31 -13.48
C ASN A 150 0.72 0.86 -13.17
N LEU A 151 1.66 -0.07 -13.32
CA LEU A 151 1.53 -1.44 -12.83
C LEU A 151 2.09 -1.60 -11.40
N PHE A 152 2.01 -0.55 -10.57
CA PHE A 152 2.44 -0.62 -9.17
C PHE A 152 1.61 -1.64 -8.38
N ASP A 153 2.26 -2.56 -7.70
CA ASP A 153 1.68 -3.50 -6.74
C ASP A 153 1.85 -2.99 -5.31
N VAL A 154 0.91 -2.15 -4.90
CA VAL A 154 0.85 -1.63 -3.53
C VAL A 154 0.69 -2.73 -2.48
N ARG A 155 0.04 -3.86 -2.79
CA ARG A 155 -0.21 -4.94 -1.82
C ARG A 155 1.04 -5.79 -1.63
N GLY A 156 1.72 -6.16 -2.72
CA GLY A 156 3.00 -6.86 -2.69
C GLY A 156 4.11 -6.03 -2.03
N PHE A 157 4.19 -4.72 -2.31
CA PHE A 157 5.16 -3.84 -1.66
C PHE A 157 4.95 -3.76 -0.15
N LEU A 158 3.73 -3.42 0.30
CA LEU A 158 3.41 -3.32 1.73
C LEU A 158 3.57 -4.68 2.42
N GLY A 159 3.14 -5.77 1.77
CA GLY A 159 3.26 -7.14 2.27
C GLY A 159 4.71 -7.59 2.43
N GLY A 160 5.57 -7.33 1.43
CA GLY A 160 6.99 -7.63 1.48
C GLY A 160 7.73 -6.82 2.55
N LEU A 161 7.39 -5.54 2.69
CA LEU A 161 7.94 -4.66 3.72
C LEU A 161 7.52 -5.14 5.13
N ALA A 162 6.25 -5.51 5.31
CA ALA A 162 5.74 -6.05 6.57
C ALA A 162 6.39 -7.39 6.92
N ALA A 163 6.47 -8.33 5.97
CA ALA A 163 7.05 -9.66 6.21
C ALA A 163 8.53 -9.60 6.62
N ASN A 164 9.34 -8.77 5.95
CA ASN A 164 10.75 -8.61 6.32
C ASN A 164 10.92 -7.80 7.61
N THR A 165 10.06 -6.81 7.88
CA THR A 165 10.00 -6.15 9.20
C THR A 165 9.72 -7.16 10.31
N GLN A 166 8.76 -8.08 10.10
CA GLN A 166 8.41 -9.12 11.06
C GLN A 166 9.60 -10.05 11.33
N LYS A 167 10.20 -10.65 10.30
CA LYS A 167 11.39 -11.50 10.42
C LYS A 167 12.52 -10.80 11.18
N THR A 168 12.74 -9.52 10.88
CA THR A 168 13.76 -8.69 11.54
C THR A 168 13.52 -8.56 13.05
N PHE A 169 12.28 -8.40 13.51
CA PHE A 169 12.00 -8.24 14.94
C PHE A 169 11.69 -9.54 15.69
N THR A 170 11.33 -10.63 15.01
CA THR A 170 11.03 -11.92 15.63
C THR A 170 12.24 -12.84 15.78
N ASP A 171 13.28 -12.72 14.95
CA ASP A 171 14.59 -13.33 15.21
C ASP A 171 15.47 -12.37 16.05
N PRO A 172 15.81 -12.71 17.31
CA PRO A 172 16.71 -11.89 18.12
C PRO A 172 18.10 -11.67 17.49
N ARG A 173 18.54 -12.58 16.60
CA ARG A 173 19.83 -12.51 15.91
C ARG A 173 19.79 -11.53 14.74
N GLU A 174 18.69 -11.49 13.97
CA GLU A 174 18.48 -10.46 12.94
C GLU A 174 18.25 -9.10 13.56
N LEU A 175 17.49 -8.98 14.66
CA LEU A 175 17.29 -7.69 15.33
C LEU A 175 18.63 -7.08 15.80
N LEU A 176 19.53 -7.89 16.38
CA LEU A 176 20.88 -7.45 16.75
C LEU A 176 21.70 -7.01 15.52
N ARG A 177 21.67 -7.77 14.43
CA ARG A 177 22.35 -7.42 13.17
C ARG A 177 21.78 -6.16 12.55
N PHE A 178 20.46 -5.97 12.56
CA PHE A 178 19.76 -4.77 12.10
C PHE A 178 20.16 -3.52 12.91
N VAL A 179 20.24 -3.63 14.25
CA VAL A 179 20.72 -2.54 15.11
C VAL A 179 22.20 -2.23 14.87
N SER A 180 23.05 -3.24 14.61
CA SER A 180 24.44 -3.02 14.17
C SER A 180 24.52 -2.25 12.86
N ARG A 181 23.77 -2.68 11.83
CA ARG A 181 23.69 -1.97 10.55
C ARG A 181 23.16 -0.53 10.70
N LEU A 182 22.19 -0.29 11.58
CA LEU A 182 21.73 1.06 11.93
C LEU A 182 22.82 1.93 12.56
N ILE A 183 23.70 1.36 13.39
CA ILE A 183 24.84 2.05 14.00
C ILE A 183 25.93 2.34 12.96
N GLU A 184 26.20 1.39 12.06
CA GLU A 184 27.21 1.50 11.01
C GLU A 184 26.82 2.53 9.94
N ASN A 185 25.60 2.44 9.40
CA ASN A 185 25.04 3.32 8.36
C ASN A 185 25.13 4.82 8.70
N GLN A 186 24.99 5.18 9.99
CA GLN A 186 25.14 6.57 10.46
C GLN A 186 26.50 7.19 10.12
N ASN A 187 27.57 6.39 10.07
CA ASN A 187 28.93 6.87 9.81
C ASN A 187 29.25 6.99 8.31
N ALA A 188 28.37 6.48 7.43
CA ALA A 188 28.66 6.31 6.02
C ALA A 188 28.18 7.47 5.11
N SER A 189 27.27 8.34 5.57
CA SER A 189 26.73 9.45 4.76
C SER A 189 26.87 10.83 5.42
N PRO A 190 27.98 11.54 5.16
CA PRO A 190 28.16 12.95 5.57
C PRO A 190 27.19 13.92 4.87
N GLN A 191 26.54 13.51 3.78
CA GLN A 191 25.67 14.35 2.95
C GLN A 191 24.21 14.37 3.45
N ALA A 192 23.78 13.40 4.26
CA ALA A 192 22.46 13.32 4.86
C ALA A 192 22.36 14.01 6.25
N THR A 193 23.15 15.06 6.47
CA THR A 193 23.47 15.62 7.81
C THR A 193 22.40 16.52 8.44
N ALA A 194 21.27 16.76 7.78
CA ALA A 194 20.22 17.66 8.26
C ALA A 194 19.14 17.01 9.15
N PHE A 195 18.94 15.70 9.01
CA PHE A 195 17.93 14.93 9.74
C PHE A 195 18.51 13.58 10.16
N THR A 196 19.31 13.66 11.23
CA THR A 196 20.15 12.59 11.76
C THR A 196 19.58 11.94 13.02
N THR A 197 18.47 12.46 13.58
CA THR A 197 17.98 12.07 14.91
C THR A 197 17.85 10.56 15.06
N ARG A 198 18.61 10.08 16.03
CA ARG A 198 18.67 8.68 16.45
C ARG A 198 17.33 8.20 17.01
N LEU A 199 16.86 7.07 16.47
CA LEU A 199 15.94 6.09 17.09
C LEU A 199 16.67 5.14 18.07
N VAL A 200 17.96 5.41 18.29
CA VAL A 200 19.00 4.56 18.86
C VAL A 200 19.93 5.55 19.58
N GLY A 201 19.56 5.97 20.80
CA GLY A 201 20.09 7.13 21.51
C GLY A 201 21.63 7.20 21.65
N PRO A 202 22.19 8.35 22.06
CA PRO A 202 23.64 8.53 22.15
C PRO A 202 24.26 7.61 23.21
N GLY A 203 25.01 6.60 22.75
CA GLY A 203 25.66 5.58 23.60
C GLY A 203 25.19 4.15 23.31
N GLY A 204 26.03 3.17 23.65
CA GLY A 204 25.80 1.74 23.39
C GLY A 204 26.30 1.25 22.03
N ASP A 205 26.80 2.16 21.21
CA ASP A 205 27.32 1.86 19.87
C ASP A 205 28.51 0.91 19.94
N LYS A 206 29.41 1.08 20.92
CA LYS A 206 30.63 0.25 21.02
C LYS A 206 30.27 -1.22 21.18
N LEU A 207 29.32 -1.52 22.07
CA LEU A 207 28.83 -2.88 22.31
C LEU A 207 28.24 -3.50 21.05
N LEU A 208 27.37 -2.75 20.34
CA LEU A 208 26.53 -3.28 19.26
C LEU A 208 27.06 -3.04 17.84
N LYS A 209 28.30 -2.56 17.67
CA LYS A 209 28.93 -2.30 16.37
C LYS A 209 29.62 -3.55 15.78
N ASN A 210 29.65 -3.65 14.45
CA ASN A 210 30.28 -4.72 13.66
C ASN A 210 29.79 -6.14 14.04
N VAL A 211 28.52 -6.29 14.41
CA VAL A 211 27.92 -7.58 14.78
C VAL A 211 27.49 -8.31 13.50
N THR A 212 28.44 -8.96 12.84
CA THR A 212 28.18 -9.71 11.60
C THR A 212 27.52 -11.06 11.89
N THR A 213 28.11 -11.88 12.77
CA THR A 213 27.51 -13.14 13.25
C THR A 213 27.40 -13.20 14.79
N MET A 214 26.56 -14.09 15.28
CA MET A 214 26.36 -14.31 16.72
C MET A 214 27.56 -15.00 17.38
N ASP A 215 28.33 -15.79 16.64
CA ASP A 215 29.47 -16.53 17.20
C ASP A 215 30.74 -15.67 17.26
N GLU A 216 30.97 -14.79 16.28
CA GLU A 216 31.96 -13.71 16.40
C GLU A 216 31.63 -12.78 17.58
N PHE A 217 30.35 -12.49 17.82
CA PHE A 217 29.93 -11.67 18.95
C PHE A 217 30.28 -12.31 20.29
N LYS A 218 29.95 -13.60 20.50
CA LYS A 218 30.38 -14.35 21.70
C LYS A 218 31.90 -14.38 21.87
N GLN A 219 32.65 -14.50 20.78
CA GLN A 219 34.12 -14.58 20.79
C GLN A 219 34.82 -13.26 21.18
N ARG A 220 34.08 -12.15 21.38
CA ARG A 220 34.61 -10.89 21.92
C ARG A 220 34.96 -10.99 23.40
N GLY A 221 34.16 -11.71 24.18
CA GLY A 221 34.40 -11.91 25.61
C GLY A 221 33.16 -12.35 26.42
N PRO A 222 33.34 -12.56 27.74
CA PRO A 222 32.26 -13.02 28.63
C PRO A 222 31.09 -12.03 28.74
N VAL A 223 31.36 -10.73 28.57
CA VAL A 223 30.34 -9.68 28.57
C VAL A 223 29.40 -9.87 27.38
N GLU A 224 29.93 -9.99 26.17
CA GLU A 224 29.15 -10.15 24.95
C GLU A 224 28.40 -11.48 24.91
N GLU A 225 29.00 -12.57 25.40
CA GLU A 225 28.34 -13.87 25.53
C GLU A 225 27.12 -13.80 26.47
N GLN A 226 27.24 -13.08 27.59
CA GLN A 226 26.13 -12.87 28.53
C GLN A 226 25.08 -11.89 27.98
N VAL A 227 25.52 -10.78 27.37
CA VAL A 227 24.63 -9.82 26.70
C VAL A 227 23.78 -10.53 25.65
N LEU A 228 24.35 -11.43 24.84
CA LEU A 228 23.59 -12.18 23.85
C LEU A 228 22.49 -13.04 24.50
N ARG A 229 22.82 -13.80 25.55
CA ARG A 229 21.82 -14.59 26.32
C ARG A 229 20.67 -13.74 26.84
N ASP A 230 20.99 -12.57 27.37
CA ASP A 230 20.03 -11.74 28.09
C ASP A 230 19.27 -10.76 27.19
N VAL A 231 19.83 -10.38 26.04
CA VAL A 231 19.13 -9.74 24.91
C VAL A 231 18.09 -10.68 24.31
N THR A 232 18.43 -11.95 24.07
CA THR A 232 17.46 -12.93 23.54
C THR A 232 16.22 -13.02 24.45
N LYS A 233 16.41 -13.17 25.76
CA LYS A 233 15.31 -13.15 26.75
C LYS A 233 14.57 -11.82 26.84
N LEU A 234 15.26 -10.69 26.64
CA LEU A 234 14.66 -9.35 26.64
C LEU A 234 13.70 -9.18 25.44
N ILE A 235 14.14 -9.60 24.25
CA ILE A 235 13.34 -9.58 23.02
C ILE A 235 12.15 -10.53 23.16
N GLU A 236 12.37 -11.78 23.61
CA GLU A 236 11.28 -12.74 23.90
C GLU A 236 10.26 -12.24 24.92
N ALA A 237 10.65 -11.40 25.88
CA ALA A 237 9.74 -10.78 26.85
C ALA A 237 8.98 -9.60 26.24
N GLU A 238 9.64 -8.77 25.43
CA GLU A 238 9.00 -7.66 24.72
C GLU A 238 8.04 -8.14 23.62
N LEU A 239 8.32 -9.24 22.92
CA LEU A 239 7.39 -9.84 21.96
C LEU A 239 6.06 -10.29 22.57
N LYS A 240 6.00 -10.46 23.91
CA LYS A 240 4.79 -10.84 24.66
C LYS A 240 3.98 -9.63 25.17
N THR A 241 4.49 -8.41 25.02
CA THR A 241 3.72 -7.18 25.31
C THR A 241 2.90 -6.75 24.08
N PRO A 242 1.78 -6.02 24.23
CA PRO A 242 1.13 -5.35 23.11
C PRO A 242 2.09 -4.36 22.42
N ALA A 243 2.02 -4.26 21.09
CA ALA A 243 2.80 -3.28 20.35
C ALA A 243 2.28 -1.84 20.58
N PRO A 244 3.12 -0.80 20.44
CA PRO A 244 2.67 0.58 20.51
C PRO A 244 1.75 0.96 19.34
N ASP A 245 0.61 1.59 19.64
CA ASP A 245 -0.37 2.02 18.64
C ASP A 245 -0.22 3.52 18.35
N LEU A 246 0.46 3.85 17.25
CA LEU A 246 0.78 5.23 16.85
C LEU A 246 -0.48 6.11 16.71
N ARG A 247 -1.63 5.53 16.33
CA ARG A 247 -2.92 6.25 16.19
C ARG A 247 -3.45 6.80 17.53
N LYS A 248 -2.84 6.41 18.65
CA LYS A 248 -3.17 6.91 20.01
C LYS A 248 -2.15 7.91 20.55
N THR A 249 -0.95 7.98 19.96
CA THR A 249 0.21 8.69 20.56
C THR A 249 0.81 9.77 19.66
N THR A 250 0.60 9.68 18.34
CA THR A 250 1.05 10.67 17.35
C THR A 250 0.55 12.07 17.67
N ARG A 251 1.46 13.04 17.69
CA ARG A 251 1.18 14.45 18.00
C ARG A 251 1.87 15.34 17.00
N THR A 252 1.11 16.13 16.24
CA THR A 252 1.65 16.96 15.14
C THR A 252 1.65 18.47 15.43
N LYS A 253 1.36 18.86 16.67
CA LYS A 253 1.29 20.24 17.18
C LYS A 253 1.75 20.24 18.64
N SER A 254 2.41 21.32 19.07
CA SER A 254 2.86 21.50 20.46
C SER A 254 2.91 23.00 20.81
N PRO A 255 2.66 23.38 22.09
CA PRO A 255 2.94 24.73 22.59
C PRO A 255 4.42 24.93 22.99
N ASP A 256 5.23 23.88 23.09
CA ASP A 256 6.68 24.00 23.30
C ASP A 256 7.33 24.69 22.09
N PRO A 257 8.08 25.79 22.27
CA PRO A 257 8.61 26.58 21.16
C PRO A 257 9.51 25.79 20.19
N VAL A 258 10.31 24.85 20.67
CA VAL A 258 11.28 24.09 19.85
C VAL A 258 10.53 23.06 18.99
N LEU A 259 9.57 22.34 19.59
CA LEU A 259 8.70 21.42 18.87
C LEU A 259 7.75 22.15 17.90
N LYS A 260 7.31 23.37 18.25
CA LYS A 260 6.49 24.21 17.36
C LYS A 260 7.30 24.69 16.15
N ASP A 261 8.54 25.16 16.37
CA ASP A 261 9.40 25.64 15.28
C ASP A 261 9.73 24.51 14.28
N TYR A 262 9.96 23.29 14.80
CA TYR A 262 10.01 22.09 13.96
C TYR A 262 8.69 21.88 13.20
N ALA A 263 7.54 21.83 13.88
CA ALA A 263 6.24 21.57 13.24
C ALA A 263 5.87 22.59 12.14
N ASP A 264 6.21 23.87 12.36
CA ASP A 264 5.93 24.96 11.43
C ASP A 264 6.81 24.92 10.16
N LYS A 265 8.04 24.40 10.26
CA LYS A 265 9.09 24.50 9.23
C LYS A 265 9.54 23.16 8.67
N ALA A 266 10.03 22.26 9.52
CA ALA A 266 10.74 21.05 9.12
C ALA A 266 9.93 20.12 8.19
N PRO A 267 8.62 19.89 8.42
CA PRO A 267 7.79 19.17 7.47
C PRO A 267 7.81 19.75 6.05
N LYS A 268 7.87 21.07 5.86
CA LYS A 268 7.65 21.73 4.56
C LYS A 268 8.86 21.68 3.61
N PHE A 269 9.99 21.12 4.03
CA PHE A 269 11.15 20.97 3.15
C PHE A 269 10.92 19.87 2.10
N PHE A 270 11.53 20.09 0.93
CA PHE A 270 11.52 19.21 -0.23
C PHE A 270 12.94 19.17 -0.82
N GLY A 271 13.37 18.03 -1.35
CA GLY A 271 14.72 17.83 -1.85
C GLY A 271 15.80 17.85 -0.76
N ALA A 272 17.01 18.26 -1.14
CA ALA A 272 18.20 18.28 -0.28
C ALA A 272 18.09 19.29 0.89
N VAL A 273 17.69 18.79 2.07
CA VAL A 273 17.47 19.62 3.27
C VAL A 273 18.79 20.15 3.84
N LYS A 274 18.81 21.43 4.23
CA LYS A 274 19.81 22.03 5.14
C LYS A 274 19.15 22.58 6.41
N TRP A 275 18.52 21.69 7.16
CA TRP A 275 18.09 21.93 8.54
C TRP A 275 19.22 21.56 9.50
N SER A 276 19.25 22.13 10.70
CA SER A 276 20.08 21.66 11.80
C SER A 276 19.19 21.20 12.94
N GLU A 277 19.46 20.04 13.52
CA GLU A 277 18.71 19.50 14.66
C GLU A 277 19.37 19.95 15.97
N PRO A 278 18.79 20.91 16.72
CA PRO A 278 19.32 21.27 18.03
C PRO A 278 19.17 20.09 18.98
N ASP A 279 20.10 19.92 19.92
CA ASP A 279 20.00 18.83 20.90
C ASP A 279 18.78 19.00 21.82
N GLU A 280 18.27 20.23 21.99
CA GLU A 280 16.97 20.49 22.62
C GLU A 280 15.80 19.83 21.88
N LEU A 281 15.78 19.87 20.54
CA LEU A 281 14.74 19.21 19.74
C LEU A 281 14.79 17.69 19.95
N LYS A 282 16.00 17.11 19.94
CA LYS A 282 16.23 15.68 20.18
C LYS A 282 15.76 15.28 21.58
N ALA A 283 16.06 16.10 22.60
CA ALA A 283 15.64 15.88 23.97
C ALA A 283 14.10 15.98 24.14
N ARG A 284 13.45 16.99 23.55
CA ARG A 284 11.99 17.14 23.57
C ARG A 284 11.28 15.99 22.84
N ALA A 285 11.78 15.60 21.66
CA ALA A 285 11.26 14.47 20.91
C ALA A 285 11.41 13.14 21.69
N ALA A 286 12.54 12.92 22.37
CA ALA A 286 12.78 11.72 23.16
C ALA A 286 11.80 11.54 24.33
N VAL A 287 11.33 12.64 24.96
CA VAL A 287 10.26 12.58 25.98
C VAL A 287 8.95 12.11 25.35
N LEU A 288 8.51 12.76 24.27
CA LEU A 288 7.29 12.36 23.55
C LEU A 288 7.36 10.93 23.00
N ARG A 289 8.56 10.46 22.62
CA ARG A 289 8.81 9.08 22.19
C ARG A 289 8.77 8.08 23.34
N THR A 290 9.26 8.47 24.50
CA THR A 290 9.15 7.68 25.75
C THR A 290 7.68 7.51 26.15
N GLU A 291 6.84 8.51 25.92
CA GLU A 291 5.39 8.38 26.05
C GLU A 291 4.75 7.51 24.94
N ALA A 292 5.24 7.61 23.70
CA ALA A 292 4.67 6.89 22.56
C ALA A 292 5.04 5.40 22.49
N LEU A 293 6.25 5.01 22.90
CA LEU A 293 6.78 3.65 22.88
C LEU A 293 6.97 3.05 24.29
N GLY A 294 6.73 3.82 25.36
CA GLY A 294 7.07 3.45 26.73
C GLY A 294 8.58 3.50 27.00
N ASP A 295 8.98 3.75 28.25
CA ASP A 295 10.39 3.74 28.64
C ASP A 295 11.06 2.37 28.40
N PRO A 296 12.18 2.30 27.66
CA PRO A 296 12.95 1.06 27.53
C PRO A 296 13.75 0.72 28.80
N LYS A 297 14.20 1.71 29.59
CA LYS A 297 15.05 1.50 30.78
C LYS A 297 14.34 0.70 31.87
N SER A 298 13.02 0.80 31.94
CA SER A 298 12.11 -0.02 32.76
C SER A 298 12.29 -1.54 32.58
N ARG A 299 12.89 -2.00 31.47
CA ARG A 299 13.22 -3.41 31.21
C ARG A 299 14.66 -3.79 31.52
N ILE A 300 15.53 -2.80 31.68
CA ILE A 300 16.98 -2.95 31.55
C ILE A 300 17.70 -2.90 32.89
N LYS A 301 17.13 -2.21 33.90
CA LYS A 301 17.70 -2.08 35.26
C LYS A 301 18.09 -3.41 35.97
N LYS A 302 17.56 -4.54 35.50
CA LYS A 302 17.93 -5.90 35.96
C LYS A 302 19.24 -6.44 35.34
N TYR A 303 19.88 -5.66 34.46
CA TYR A 303 21.13 -5.99 33.78
C TYR A 303 22.29 -5.08 34.21
N ASP A 304 22.11 -4.24 35.22
CA ASP A 304 23.16 -3.36 35.75
C ASP A 304 24.40 -4.17 36.20
N ASP A 305 24.19 -5.38 36.72
CA ASP A 305 25.26 -6.33 37.09
C ASP A 305 26.11 -6.82 35.90
N LEU A 306 25.66 -6.69 34.65
CA LEU A 306 26.47 -7.03 33.47
C LEU A 306 27.72 -6.13 33.37
N ALA A 307 27.66 -4.91 33.91
CA ALA A 307 28.81 -4.01 33.94
C ALA A 307 29.97 -4.56 34.79
N LYS A 308 29.69 -5.42 35.78
CA LYS A 308 30.68 -6.04 36.68
C LYS A 308 31.43 -7.21 36.04
N VAL A 309 30.89 -7.78 34.96
CA VAL A 309 31.57 -8.84 34.19
C VAL A 309 32.79 -8.23 33.49
N PRO A 310 34.00 -8.81 33.63
CA PRO A 310 35.19 -8.27 32.99
C PRO A 310 35.13 -8.47 31.46
N PRO A 311 35.40 -7.43 30.64
CA PRO A 311 35.44 -7.54 29.19
C PRO A 311 36.67 -8.33 28.72
N GLY A 312 36.49 -9.15 27.68
CA GLY A 312 37.61 -9.84 27.02
C GLY A 312 38.54 -8.87 26.28
N GLU A 313 39.73 -9.31 25.88
CA GLU A 313 40.68 -8.49 25.10
C GLU A 313 40.12 -8.05 23.74
N LYS A 314 39.21 -8.84 23.17
CA LYS A 314 38.52 -8.58 21.89
C LYS A 314 37.21 -7.78 22.06
N SER A 315 36.87 -7.38 23.29
CA SER A 315 35.67 -6.61 23.58
C SER A 315 35.84 -5.14 23.18
N PRO A 316 34.86 -4.52 22.48
CA PRO A 316 34.80 -3.06 22.33
C PRO A 316 34.69 -2.29 23.65
N LEU A 317 34.45 -2.99 24.77
CA LEU A 317 34.40 -2.46 26.13
C LEU A 317 35.70 -2.72 26.93
N HIS A 318 36.72 -3.30 26.31
CA HIS A 318 38.03 -3.50 26.95
C HIS A 318 38.65 -2.15 27.39
N GLY A 319 39.32 -2.16 28.54
CA GLY A 319 39.94 -0.95 29.14
C GLY A 319 38.96 0.05 29.78
N GLN A 320 37.65 -0.08 29.58
CA GLN A 320 36.65 0.83 30.16
C GLN A 320 36.40 0.54 31.65
N SER A 321 36.06 1.58 32.42
CA SER A 321 35.59 1.46 33.82
C SER A 321 34.20 0.82 33.91
N GLU A 322 33.82 0.33 35.11
CA GLU A 322 32.48 -0.24 35.33
C GLU A 322 31.34 0.75 35.02
N ALA A 323 31.52 2.04 35.33
CA ALA A 323 30.52 3.08 35.03
C ALA A 323 30.35 3.33 33.53
N GLU A 324 31.43 3.29 32.75
CA GLU A 324 31.38 3.38 31.29
C GLU A 324 30.71 2.14 30.68
N ARG A 325 31.09 0.94 31.13
CA ARG A 325 30.46 -0.32 30.69
C ARG A 325 28.96 -0.33 31.01
N LEU A 326 28.55 0.13 32.19
CA LEU A 326 27.15 0.26 32.56
C LEU A 326 26.40 1.21 31.63
N SER A 327 26.99 2.35 31.26
CA SER A 327 26.41 3.33 30.35
C SER A 327 26.24 2.78 28.93
N GLU A 328 27.27 2.13 28.37
CA GLU A 328 27.23 1.50 27.06
C GLU A 328 26.21 0.35 27.02
N ILE A 329 26.23 -0.56 28.00
CA ILE A 329 25.28 -1.69 28.08
C ILE A 329 23.84 -1.18 28.21
N THR A 330 23.57 -0.25 29.15
CA THR A 330 22.22 0.28 29.38
C THR A 330 21.67 0.97 28.12
N SER A 331 22.51 1.75 27.44
CA SER A 331 22.11 2.48 26.23
C SER A 331 21.91 1.55 25.04
N GLY A 332 22.83 0.59 24.83
CA GLY A 332 22.72 -0.39 23.75
C GLY A 332 21.47 -1.27 23.88
N LEU A 333 21.19 -1.76 25.09
CA LEU A 333 19.95 -2.50 25.37
C LEU A 333 18.70 -1.62 25.20
N SER A 334 18.77 -0.33 25.54
CA SER A 334 17.65 0.61 25.35
C SER A 334 17.32 0.78 23.87
N ASN A 335 18.36 0.90 23.05
CA ASN A 335 18.27 1.07 21.61
C ASN A 335 17.66 -0.16 20.91
N VAL A 336 17.99 -1.38 21.38
CA VAL A 336 17.37 -2.63 20.90
C VAL A 336 15.86 -2.65 21.23
N VAL A 337 15.47 -2.24 22.44
CA VAL A 337 14.05 -2.21 22.85
C VAL A 337 13.27 -1.12 22.12
N GLU A 338 13.82 0.09 21.96
CA GLU A 338 13.18 1.19 21.21
C GLU A 338 12.99 0.81 19.73
N THR A 339 14.03 0.22 19.12
CA THR A 339 13.98 -0.30 17.73
C THR A 339 12.94 -1.41 17.58
N LEU A 340 12.92 -2.42 18.46
CA LEU A 340 11.93 -3.49 18.49
C LEU A 340 10.50 -2.95 18.56
N ARG A 341 10.24 -2.02 19.49
CA ARG A 341 8.91 -1.45 19.67
C ARG A 341 8.45 -0.65 18.46
N LEU A 342 9.34 0.10 17.81
CA LEU A 342 8.99 0.85 16.59
C LEU A 342 8.82 -0.06 15.37
N LEU A 343 9.67 -1.09 15.19
CA LEU A 343 9.50 -2.09 14.12
C LEU A 343 8.13 -2.78 14.23
N ARG A 344 7.72 -3.16 15.45
CA ARG A 344 6.38 -3.71 15.72
C ARG A 344 5.27 -2.70 15.43
N ALA A 345 5.39 -1.45 15.87
CA ALA A 345 4.39 -0.42 15.62
C ALA A 345 4.22 -0.09 14.12
N ARG A 346 5.30 -0.16 13.33
CA ARG A 346 5.25 0.01 11.86
C ARG A 346 4.74 -1.25 11.15
N TYR A 347 5.05 -2.45 11.65
CA TYR A 347 4.43 -3.68 11.16
C TYR A 347 2.91 -3.70 11.38
N ASP A 348 2.42 -3.33 12.56
CA ASP A 348 0.98 -3.25 12.85
C ASP A 348 0.27 -2.21 11.97
N LEU A 349 0.94 -1.08 11.66
CA LEU A 349 0.46 -0.11 10.67
C LEU A 349 0.35 -0.74 9.28
N LEU A 350 1.41 -1.39 8.79
CA LEU A 350 1.43 -2.04 7.47
C LEU A 350 0.37 -3.15 7.36
N GLN A 351 0.23 -4.00 8.39
CA GLN A 351 -0.83 -5.02 8.45
C GLN A 351 -2.22 -4.40 8.44
N GLY A 352 -2.41 -3.24 9.09
CA GLY A 352 -3.64 -2.46 9.00
C GLY A 352 -3.98 -1.98 7.59
N LEU A 353 -2.98 -1.69 6.74
CA LEU A 353 -3.18 -1.30 5.34
C LEU A 353 -3.43 -2.50 4.42
N ILE A 354 -2.81 -3.66 4.70
CA ILE A 354 -2.90 -4.88 3.87
C ILE A 354 -4.16 -5.71 4.17
N GLY A 355 -4.55 -5.79 5.45
CA GLY A 355 -5.39 -6.85 6.00
C GLY A 355 -6.67 -6.38 6.70
N SER A 356 -7.11 -5.15 6.48
CA SER A 356 -8.20 -4.53 7.26
C SER A 356 -9.55 -5.26 7.19
N GLY A 357 -9.81 -6.07 6.15
CA GLY A 357 -11.00 -6.94 6.10
C GLY A 357 -11.04 -8.07 7.15
N GLY A 358 -9.92 -8.36 7.81
CA GLY A 358 -9.81 -9.44 8.78
C GLY A 358 -9.79 -10.84 8.14
N PRO A 359 -9.33 -11.88 8.86
CA PRO A 359 -9.06 -13.20 8.29
C PRO A 359 -10.30 -14.04 7.94
N ALA A 360 -11.51 -13.51 8.19
CA ALA A 360 -12.78 -14.23 8.01
C ALA A 360 -13.60 -13.73 6.80
N LEU A 361 -13.21 -12.63 6.16
CA LEU A 361 -13.89 -12.11 4.96
C LEU A 361 -13.14 -12.52 3.68
N PRO A 362 -13.85 -12.81 2.56
CA PRO A 362 -13.21 -13.05 1.28
C PRO A 362 -12.32 -11.88 0.84
N SER A 363 -11.20 -12.19 0.19
CA SER A 363 -10.35 -11.21 -0.47
C SER A 363 -9.86 -11.78 -1.80
N THR A 364 -9.86 -10.92 -2.82
CA THR A 364 -9.22 -11.18 -4.12
C THR A 364 -7.80 -10.61 -4.07
N ASP A 365 -6.83 -11.27 -4.70
CA ASP A 365 -5.53 -10.65 -4.95
C ASP A 365 -5.68 -9.57 -6.04
N PRO A 366 -5.32 -8.29 -5.79
CA PRO A 366 -5.34 -7.28 -6.83
C PRO A 366 -4.44 -7.62 -8.02
N LEU A 367 -3.26 -8.22 -7.80
CA LEU A 367 -2.15 -8.25 -8.77
C LEU A 367 -1.68 -6.82 -9.20
N PRO A 368 -0.54 -6.68 -9.91
CA PRO A 368 0.04 -5.38 -10.26
C PRO A 368 -0.92 -4.41 -10.99
N GLY A 369 -0.86 -3.13 -10.61
CA GLY A 369 -1.66 -2.04 -11.19
C GLY A 369 -3.07 -1.88 -10.62
N ARG A 370 -3.41 -2.57 -9.52
CA ARG A 370 -4.77 -2.59 -8.97
C ARG A 370 -4.81 -2.55 -7.44
N VAL A 371 -5.93 -2.09 -6.88
CA VAL A 371 -6.17 -2.06 -5.43
C VAL A 371 -7.68 -2.03 -5.12
N ASP A 372 -8.13 -2.70 -4.04
CA ASP A 372 -9.47 -2.46 -3.47
C ASP A 372 -9.39 -1.34 -2.43
N ALA A 373 -9.10 -0.12 -2.89
CA ALA A 373 -8.89 1.03 -2.00
C ALA A 373 -10.13 1.34 -1.14
N PHE A 374 -11.32 1.05 -1.65
CA PHE A 374 -12.58 1.35 -0.96
C PHE A 374 -12.94 0.31 0.10
N GLY A 375 -12.76 -0.97 -0.18
CA GLY A 375 -12.83 -2.01 0.85
C GLY A 375 -11.80 -1.76 1.94
N SER A 376 -10.52 -1.55 1.56
CA SER A 376 -9.45 -1.34 2.53
C SER A 376 -9.67 -0.08 3.38
N ALA A 377 -10.04 1.07 2.78
CA ALA A 377 -10.32 2.30 3.52
C ALA A 377 -11.54 2.16 4.43
N ARG A 378 -12.66 1.59 3.94
CA ARG A 378 -13.85 1.33 4.76
C ARG A 378 -13.52 0.49 5.99
N ASN A 379 -12.76 -0.57 5.80
CA ASN A 379 -12.44 -1.51 6.87
C ASN A 379 -11.46 -0.91 7.89
N THR A 380 -10.51 -0.08 7.44
CA THR A 380 -9.57 0.63 8.33
C THR A 380 -10.25 1.76 9.11
N MET A 381 -11.14 2.53 8.49
CA MET A 381 -11.86 3.65 9.12
C MET A 381 -13.04 3.19 9.99
N PHE A 382 -13.70 2.10 9.61
CA PHE A 382 -14.90 1.58 10.26
C PHE A 382 -14.77 0.06 10.53
N PRO A 383 -13.83 -0.38 11.40
CA PRO A 383 -13.54 -1.81 11.64
C PRO A 383 -14.68 -2.60 12.30
N ALA A 384 -15.73 -1.93 12.77
CA ALA A 384 -16.99 -2.56 13.23
C ALA A 384 -17.98 -2.84 12.07
N ALA A 385 -17.66 -2.42 10.84
CA ALA A 385 -18.51 -2.50 9.65
C ALA A 385 -17.79 -3.06 8.39
N PRO A 386 -16.91 -4.08 8.51
CA PRO A 386 -16.01 -4.48 7.44
C PRO A 386 -16.74 -5.16 6.27
N VAL A 387 -16.14 -5.07 5.08
CA VAL A 387 -16.61 -5.66 3.83
C VAL A 387 -15.54 -6.54 3.17
N PRO A 388 -15.92 -7.52 2.32
CA PRO A 388 -14.97 -8.32 1.56
C PRO A 388 -14.06 -7.45 0.69
N LEU A 389 -12.77 -7.78 0.66
CA LEU A 389 -11.75 -7.09 -0.15
C LEU A 389 -11.67 -7.74 -1.54
N THR A 390 -12.81 -7.75 -2.23
CA THR A 390 -13.06 -8.52 -3.47
C THR A 390 -13.16 -7.66 -4.73
N ALA A 391 -12.99 -6.34 -4.62
CA ALA A 391 -13.23 -5.38 -5.71
C ALA A 391 -11.98 -4.59 -6.14
N PRO A 392 -10.85 -5.24 -6.51
CA PRO A 392 -9.65 -4.54 -6.93
C PRO A 392 -9.86 -3.77 -8.25
N VAL A 393 -9.68 -2.45 -8.20
CA VAL A 393 -9.80 -1.56 -9.36
C VAL A 393 -8.44 -1.17 -9.93
N ASN A 394 -8.38 -0.95 -11.24
CA ASN A 394 -7.26 -0.31 -11.91
C ASN A 394 -7.21 1.19 -11.54
N TYR A 395 -6.01 1.75 -11.41
CA TYR A 395 -5.79 3.18 -11.24
C TYR A 395 -6.33 3.93 -12.48
N PRO A 396 -7.24 4.92 -12.36
CA PRO A 396 -7.66 5.71 -13.52
C PRO A 396 -6.52 6.60 -14.04
N HIS A 397 -6.53 6.93 -15.34
CA HIS A 397 -5.65 7.98 -15.86
C HIS A 397 -6.11 9.37 -15.35
N LEU A 398 -5.18 10.33 -15.28
CA LEU A 398 -5.41 11.68 -14.78
C LEU A 398 -5.48 12.76 -15.86
N TRP A 399 -5.12 12.47 -17.12
CA TRP A 399 -5.40 13.41 -18.20
C TRP A 399 -6.92 13.65 -18.31
N ASN A 400 -7.29 14.91 -18.54
CA ASN A 400 -8.67 15.43 -18.45
C ASN A 400 -9.32 15.41 -17.04
N VAL A 401 -8.56 15.28 -15.94
CA VAL A 401 -9.14 15.35 -14.57
C VAL A 401 -9.94 16.63 -14.34
N THR A 402 -9.44 17.79 -14.78
CA THR A 402 -10.10 19.10 -14.67
C THR A 402 -11.43 19.20 -15.44
N GLN A 403 -11.59 18.42 -16.51
CA GLN A 403 -12.83 18.33 -17.28
C GLN A 403 -13.81 17.29 -16.67
N THR A 404 -13.35 16.45 -15.75
CA THR A 404 -14.18 15.43 -15.11
C THR A 404 -15.07 16.04 -14.02
N PRO A 405 -16.38 15.74 -13.97
CA PRO A 405 -17.28 16.24 -12.93
C PRO A 405 -17.33 15.36 -11.66
N TRP A 406 -17.07 14.05 -11.82
CA TRP A 406 -17.17 13.04 -10.76
C TRP A 406 -16.04 11.99 -10.89
N TYR A 407 -15.38 11.70 -9.78
CA TYR A 407 -14.20 10.85 -9.69
C TYR A 407 -14.54 9.40 -9.32
N HIS A 408 -13.56 8.50 -9.50
CA HIS A 408 -13.68 7.04 -9.44
C HIS A 408 -14.59 6.43 -10.51
N TRP A 409 -14.44 5.12 -10.74
CA TRP A 409 -15.13 4.39 -11.81
C TRP A 409 -16.65 4.40 -11.69
N ASP A 410 -17.16 4.54 -10.47
CA ASP A 410 -18.57 4.63 -10.08
C ASP A 410 -19.07 6.08 -9.94
N ASN A 411 -18.27 7.09 -10.34
CA ASN A 411 -18.57 8.52 -10.24
C ASN A 411 -19.09 8.92 -8.84
N ASN A 412 -18.44 8.44 -7.78
CA ASN A 412 -19.00 8.46 -6.41
C ASN A 412 -18.67 9.71 -5.57
N THR A 413 -17.78 10.58 -6.03
CA THR A 413 -17.48 11.88 -5.38
C THR A 413 -17.13 12.97 -6.39
N ASN A 414 -17.49 14.22 -6.07
CA ASN A 414 -17.04 15.41 -6.80
C ASN A 414 -15.87 16.14 -6.10
N SER A 415 -15.39 15.61 -4.96
CA SER A 415 -14.34 16.24 -4.14
C SER A 415 -12.95 15.71 -4.51
N GLU A 416 -12.03 16.62 -4.81
CA GLU A 416 -10.62 16.29 -5.08
C GLU A 416 -9.86 16.09 -3.76
N LEU A 417 -10.00 17.03 -2.83
CA LEU A 417 -9.27 17.00 -1.57
C LEU A 417 -9.70 15.86 -0.65
N GLN A 418 -11.01 15.57 -0.53
CA GLN A 418 -11.46 14.41 0.27
C GLN A 418 -11.03 13.09 -0.35
N ARG A 419 -11.08 12.97 -1.69
CA ARG A 419 -10.52 11.81 -2.40
C ARG A 419 -9.07 11.59 -2.03
N ASN A 420 -8.23 12.62 -2.18
CA ASN A 420 -6.78 12.49 -2.00
C ASN A 420 -6.40 12.30 -0.52
N VAL A 421 -7.10 12.92 0.44
CA VAL A 421 -6.90 12.62 1.87
C VAL A 421 -7.31 11.18 2.20
N GLY A 422 -8.37 10.66 1.57
CA GLY A 422 -8.77 9.25 1.70
C GLY A 422 -7.74 8.28 1.12
N GLU A 423 -7.19 8.58 -0.05
CA GLU A 423 -6.10 7.82 -0.67
C GLU A 423 -4.82 7.86 0.18
N ALA A 424 -4.41 9.04 0.64
CA ALA A 424 -3.23 9.21 1.47
C ALA A 424 -3.32 8.41 2.80
N ILE A 425 -4.52 8.27 3.38
CA ILE A 425 -4.79 7.35 4.51
C ILE A 425 -4.64 5.89 4.07
N GLY A 426 -5.18 5.51 2.91
CA GLY A 426 -5.01 4.20 2.30
C GLY A 426 -3.56 3.80 2.01
N VAL A 427 -2.64 4.78 1.86
CA VAL A 427 -1.19 4.56 1.73
C VAL A 427 -0.37 5.02 2.94
N GLY A 428 -0.99 5.15 4.12
CA GLY A 428 -0.25 5.25 5.39
C GLY A 428 -0.11 6.64 6.03
N VAL A 429 -1.01 7.59 5.74
CA VAL A 429 -1.26 8.73 6.66
C VAL A 429 -1.82 8.19 7.98
N ILE A 430 -1.24 8.64 9.10
CA ILE A 430 -1.74 8.34 10.45
C ILE A 430 -2.67 9.48 10.88
N TYR A 431 -3.78 9.16 11.56
CA TYR A 431 -4.62 10.13 12.26
C TYR A 431 -5.05 9.58 13.62
N THR A 432 -5.29 10.48 14.57
CA THR A 432 -5.79 10.14 15.91
C THR A 432 -7.32 10.28 16.01
N ALA A 433 -7.92 9.79 17.10
CA ALA A 433 -9.33 10.01 17.40
C ALA A 433 -9.71 11.50 17.60
N ALA A 434 -8.72 12.39 17.79
CA ALA A 434 -8.89 13.85 17.81
C ALA A 434 -8.64 14.52 16.44
N PHE A 435 -8.46 13.72 15.38
CA PHE A 435 -8.15 14.09 14.00
C PHE A 435 -6.82 14.81 13.76
N ASP A 436 -5.93 14.95 14.76
CA ASP A 436 -4.53 15.35 14.50
C ASP A 436 -3.83 14.25 13.67
N SER A 437 -3.13 14.63 12.60
CA SER A 437 -2.72 13.69 11.53
C SER A 437 -1.43 14.07 10.81
N THR A 438 -0.71 13.06 10.29
CA THR A 438 0.48 13.23 9.43
C THR A 438 0.15 13.76 8.03
N VAL A 439 -1.12 13.92 7.66
CA VAL A 439 -1.57 14.44 6.36
C VAL A 439 -0.97 15.83 6.03
N ARG A 440 -0.66 16.08 4.75
CA ARG A 440 -0.06 17.32 4.27
C ARG A 440 -0.98 17.99 3.25
N ILE A 441 -1.97 18.72 3.76
CA ILE A 441 -3.06 19.31 2.96
C ILE A 441 -2.52 20.30 1.91
N ASP A 442 -1.51 21.10 2.28
CA ASP A 442 -0.78 22.00 1.40
C ASP A 442 -0.11 21.24 0.23
N HIS A 443 0.59 20.15 0.52
CA HIS A 443 1.22 19.31 -0.50
C HIS A 443 0.19 18.56 -1.37
N ILE A 444 -0.98 18.17 -0.84
CA ILE A 444 -2.04 17.51 -1.60
C ILE A 444 -2.69 18.50 -2.59
N ILE A 445 -3.00 19.72 -2.16
CA ILE A 445 -3.52 20.79 -3.03
C ILE A 445 -2.50 21.13 -4.15
N GLU A 446 -1.20 21.04 -3.85
CA GLU A 446 -0.16 21.21 -4.87
C GLU A 446 -0.09 20.03 -5.85
N LEU A 447 -0.21 18.78 -5.38
CA LEU A 447 -0.31 17.60 -6.25
C LEU A 447 -1.57 17.63 -7.14
N GLU A 448 -2.68 18.19 -6.67
CA GLU A 448 -3.88 18.50 -7.48
C GLU A 448 -3.57 19.55 -8.55
N GLY A 449 -2.91 20.65 -8.17
CA GLY A 449 -2.45 21.70 -9.09
C GLY A 449 -1.43 21.23 -10.13
N LEU A 450 -0.64 20.20 -9.81
CA LEU A 450 0.25 19.52 -10.76
C LEU A 450 -0.53 18.57 -11.66
N ALA A 451 -1.44 17.75 -11.12
CA ALA A 451 -2.31 16.88 -11.91
C ALA A 451 -3.16 17.66 -12.92
N ALA A 452 -3.57 18.90 -12.59
CA ALA A 452 -4.28 19.79 -13.49
C ALA A 452 -3.45 20.29 -14.70
N LYS A 453 -2.12 20.20 -14.65
CA LYS A 453 -1.21 20.53 -15.79
C LYS A 453 -1.04 19.37 -16.78
N ILE A 454 -1.45 18.16 -16.39
CA ILE A 454 -1.25 16.93 -17.19
C ILE A 454 -2.13 16.97 -18.45
N LYS A 455 -1.47 16.86 -19.60
CA LYS A 455 -2.08 16.88 -20.93
C LYS A 455 -2.36 15.45 -21.40
N VAL A 456 -3.35 15.33 -22.29
CA VAL A 456 -3.59 14.09 -23.05
C VAL A 456 -2.33 13.72 -23.83
N PRO A 457 -1.74 12.52 -23.63
CA PRO A 457 -0.54 12.12 -24.35
C PRO A 457 -0.82 11.88 -25.84
N VAL A 458 0.02 12.46 -26.69
CA VAL A 458 -0.07 12.31 -28.15
C VAL A 458 0.62 11.02 -28.58
N TRP A 459 0.06 10.32 -29.58
CA TRP A 459 0.65 9.12 -30.17
C TRP A 459 2.09 9.41 -30.68
N PRO A 460 3.14 8.80 -30.08
CA PRO A 460 4.51 9.11 -30.43
C PRO A 460 4.93 8.40 -31.73
N ALA A 461 5.69 9.10 -32.57
CA ALA A 461 6.12 8.61 -33.89
C ALA A 461 6.92 7.29 -33.83
N ALA A 462 7.53 6.96 -32.69
CA ALA A 462 8.27 5.70 -32.47
C ALA A 462 7.37 4.43 -32.51
N PHE A 463 6.07 4.55 -32.23
CA PHE A 463 5.10 3.46 -32.46
C PHE A 463 4.63 3.37 -33.94
N GLY A 464 5.13 4.26 -34.81
CA GLY A 464 4.85 4.28 -36.25
C GLY A 464 3.83 5.36 -36.64
N ALA A 465 3.68 5.58 -37.95
CA ALA A 465 2.68 6.49 -38.48
C ALA A 465 1.26 5.87 -38.39
N LEU A 466 0.26 6.70 -38.05
CA LEU A 466 -1.13 6.27 -38.04
C LEU A 466 -1.65 6.07 -39.46
N ASP A 467 -2.18 4.87 -39.75
CA ASP A 467 -2.92 4.57 -40.97
C ASP A 467 -4.22 5.40 -41.01
N ARG A 468 -4.20 6.48 -41.79
CA ARG A 468 -5.31 7.42 -41.87
C ARG A 468 -6.57 6.79 -42.47
N THR A 469 -6.44 5.95 -43.49
CA THR A 469 -7.59 5.25 -44.09
C THR A 469 -8.29 4.32 -43.09
N LYS A 470 -7.54 3.61 -42.23
CA LYS A 470 -8.13 2.86 -41.11
C LYS A 470 -8.71 3.77 -40.02
N ALA A 471 -8.04 4.87 -39.69
CA ALA A 471 -8.51 5.83 -38.69
C ALA A 471 -9.82 6.52 -39.09
N ASP A 472 -9.96 6.97 -40.34
CA ASP A 472 -11.16 7.64 -40.84
C ASP A 472 -12.36 6.67 -40.91
N ARG A 473 -12.13 5.42 -41.31
CA ARG A 473 -13.13 4.34 -41.19
C ARG A 473 -13.50 4.07 -39.74
N GLY A 474 -12.52 4.08 -38.83
CA GLY A 474 -12.73 3.97 -37.39
C GLY A 474 -13.57 5.12 -36.81
N LYS A 475 -13.34 6.35 -37.28
CA LYS A 475 -14.11 7.54 -36.90
C LYS A 475 -15.59 7.41 -37.28
N ALA A 476 -15.89 6.92 -38.48
CA ALA A 476 -17.28 6.68 -38.90
C ALA A 476 -17.97 5.64 -38.00
N LEU A 477 -17.30 4.53 -37.68
CA LEU A 477 -17.81 3.50 -36.78
C LEU A 477 -17.98 4.02 -35.34
N TYR A 478 -17.04 4.83 -34.85
CA TYR A 478 -17.13 5.46 -33.53
C TYR A 478 -18.35 6.39 -33.44
N ALA A 479 -18.56 7.24 -34.46
CA ALA A 479 -19.70 8.14 -34.54
C ALA A 479 -21.04 7.37 -34.51
N GLU A 480 -21.11 6.22 -35.17
CA GLU A 480 -22.31 5.38 -35.26
C GLU A 480 -22.55 4.51 -33.99
N LYS A 481 -21.49 3.99 -33.35
CA LYS A 481 -21.59 2.92 -32.33
C LYS A 481 -21.19 3.31 -30.92
N CYS A 482 -20.45 4.40 -30.72
CA CYS A 482 -19.81 4.71 -29.43
C CYS A 482 -20.30 6.01 -28.78
N THR A 483 -20.75 6.99 -29.58
CA THR A 483 -21.14 8.34 -29.12
C THR A 483 -22.36 8.38 -28.19
N THR A 484 -23.19 7.35 -28.24
CA THR A 484 -24.30 7.08 -27.32
C THR A 484 -23.85 6.96 -25.87
N CYS A 485 -22.63 6.44 -25.64
CA CYS A 485 -22.02 6.30 -24.33
C CYS A 485 -20.88 7.31 -24.14
N HIS A 486 -19.85 7.24 -24.98
CA HIS A 486 -18.65 8.05 -24.87
C HIS A 486 -18.83 9.42 -25.53
N GLN A 487 -18.77 10.48 -24.71
CA GLN A 487 -18.81 11.85 -25.18
C GLN A 487 -17.59 12.18 -26.06
N GLU A 488 -17.79 12.96 -27.12
CA GLU A 488 -16.69 13.58 -27.87
C GLU A 488 -16.05 14.70 -27.03
N THR A 489 -14.75 14.59 -26.74
CA THR A 489 -14.02 15.62 -25.99
C THR A 489 -13.84 16.89 -26.83
N LYS A 490 -14.05 18.04 -26.18
CA LYS A 490 -13.81 19.38 -26.74
C LYS A 490 -13.03 20.19 -25.71
N ALA A 491 -12.00 20.91 -26.14
CA ALA A 491 -11.07 21.56 -25.24
C ALA A 491 -11.77 22.54 -24.27
N GLY A 492 -11.65 22.28 -22.97
CA GLY A 492 -12.27 23.07 -21.90
C GLY A 492 -13.73 22.74 -21.61
N GLN A 493 -14.35 21.81 -22.33
CA GLN A 493 -15.70 21.34 -22.02
C GLN A 493 -15.63 20.32 -20.88
N ARG A 494 -16.36 20.54 -19.78
CA ARG A 494 -16.55 19.49 -18.77
C ARG A 494 -17.39 18.35 -19.34
N PHE A 495 -17.08 17.12 -18.93
CA PHE A 495 -17.86 15.95 -19.33
C PHE A 495 -19.22 15.92 -18.63
N GLU A 496 -20.19 15.29 -19.29
CA GLU A 496 -21.47 14.92 -18.74
C GLU A 496 -21.32 13.75 -17.75
N ASP A 497 -22.16 13.69 -16.72
CA ASP A 497 -22.17 12.61 -15.72
C ASP A 497 -22.88 11.35 -16.25
N ARG A 498 -22.37 10.80 -17.36
CA ARG A 498 -22.94 9.63 -18.05
C ARG A 498 -22.64 8.35 -17.29
N MET A 499 -23.62 7.85 -16.51
CA MET A 499 -23.53 6.61 -15.74
C MET A 499 -24.50 5.55 -16.23
N TYR A 500 -24.00 4.33 -16.47
CA TYR A 500 -24.76 3.22 -17.05
C TYR A 500 -25.04 2.12 -16.00
N PRO A 501 -26.24 1.52 -16.00
CA PRO A 501 -26.57 0.35 -15.18
C PRO A 501 -25.59 -0.81 -15.42
N LEU A 502 -25.23 -1.52 -14.35
CA LEU A 502 -24.36 -2.70 -14.43
C LEU A 502 -24.97 -3.80 -15.32
N SER A 503 -26.30 -3.87 -15.41
CA SER A 503 -27.06 -4.76 -16.30
C SER A 503 -27.14 -4.32 -17.76
N GLU A 504 -26.56 -3.17 -18.13
CA GLU A 504 -26.48 -2.68 -19.52
C GLU A 504 -25.07 -2.84 -20.09
N ILE A 505 -24.05 -2.63 -19.25
CA ILE A 505 -22.63 -2.71 -19.64
C ILE A 505 -21.99 -4.07 -19.34
N GLU A 506 -22.63 -4.91 -18.52
CA GLU A 506 -22.27 -6.30 -18.17
C GLU A 506 -20.84 -6.53 -17.60
N THR A 507 -20.08 -5.46 -17.32
CA THR A 507 -18.80 -5.52 -16.61
C THR A 507 -18.99 -5.85 -15.13
N ASP A 508 -17.98 -6.45 -14.50
CA ASP A 508 -17.97 -6.87 -13.09
C ASP A 508 -18.65 -5.86 -12.13
N PRO A 509 -19.74 -6.24 -11.44
CA PRO A 509 -20.52 -5.32 -10.61
C PRO A 509 -19.93 -5.09 -9.21
N THR A 510 -18.93 -5.87 -8.79
CA THR A 510 -18.52 -6.03 -7.39
C THR A 510 -18.04 -4.71 -6.79
N ARG A 511 -17.32 -3.88 -7.56
CA ARG A 511 -16.83 -2.58 -7.07
C ARG A 511 -17.95 -1.57 -6.81
N ALA A 512 -18.96 -1.47 -7.69
CA ALA A 512 -20.09 -0.58 -7.47
C ALA A 512 -20.94 -1.06 -6.28
N ASN A 513 -21.21 -2.37 -6.20
CA ASN A 513 -22.02 -2.98 -5.15
C ASN A 513 -21.35 -2.90 -3.77
N ASN A 514 -20.06 -3.24 -3.64
CA ASN A 514 -19.34 -3.21 -2.36
C ASN A 514 -19.31 -1.81 -1.73
N PHE A 515 -19.26 -0.75 -2.55
CA PHE A 515 -19.31 0.64 -2.08
C PHE A 515 -20.72 1.06 -1.63
N ALA A 516 -21.77 0.49 -2.23
CA ALA A 516 -23.17 0.73 -1.86
C ALA A 516 -23.64 -0.04 -0.62
N LEU A 517 -22.90 -1.06 -0.17
CA LEU A 517 -23.27 -1.88 1.00
C LEU A 517 -23.58 -1.01 2.23
N PRO A 518 -24.70 -1.25 2.94
CA PRO A 518 -25.04 -0.51 4.15
C PRO A 518 -24.02 -0.76 5.28
N MET A 519 -24.05 0.09 6.29
CA MET A 519 -23.30 -0.09 7.54
C MET A 519 -24.24 -0.60 8.67
N PRO A 520 -23.71 -1.32 9.68
CA PRO A 520 -24.53 -1.90 10.76
C PRO A 520 -25.31 -0.88 11.61
N PRO A 521 -26.33 -1.32 12.36
CA PRO A 521 -27.00 -0.49 13.37
C PRO A 521 -26.01 0.14 14.36
N GLY A 522 -26.26 1.39 14.76
CA GLY A 522 -25.34 2.17 15.60
C GLY A 522 -24.22 2.89 14.83
N THR A 523 -24.24 2.84 13.50
CA THR A 523 -23.34 3.59 12.59
C THR A 523 -24.17 4.50 11.67
N PRO A 524 -23.56 5.34 10.80
CA PRO A 524 -24.28 6.24 9.88
C PRO A 524 -25.18 5.60 8.82
N GLY A 525 -25.33 4.26 8.79
CA GLY A 525 -26.25 3.55 7.91
C GLY A 525 -25.76 3.37 6.47
N LYS A 526 -25.15 4.40 5.85
CA LYS A 526 -24.39 4.29 4.60
C LYS A 526 -22.92 4.63 4.83
N PHE A 527 -22.05 4.05 4.02
CA PHE A 527 -20.61 4.31 4.07
C PHE A 527 -20.27 5.79 3.81
N VAL A 528 -20.91 6.42 2.82
CA VAL A 528 -20.70 7.85 2.47
C VAL A 528 -21.06 8.80 3.61
N ASP A 529 -22.10 8.47 4.39
CA ASP A 529 -22.60 9.29 5.50
C ASP A 529 -21.64 9.28 6.72
N GLY A 530 -20.77 8.27 6.82
CA GLY A 530 -19.64 8.24 7.75
C GLY A 530 -18.32 8.77 7.18
N LEU A 531 -18.06 8.51 5.89
CA LEU A 531 -16.81 8.86 5.22
C LEU A 531 -16.64 10.38 5.07
N ALA A 532 -17.65 11.09 4.58
CA ALA A 532 -17.51 12.52 4.29
C ALA A 532 -17.27 13.37 5.56
N PRO A 533 -17.98 13.18 6.69
CA PRO A 533 -17.68 13.89 7.93
C PRO A 533 -16.30 13.55 8.51
N LEU A 534 -15.84 12.30 8.39
CA LEU A 534 -14.51 11.88 8.84
C LEU A 534 -13.41 12.61 8.07
N LEU A 535 -13.47 12.59 6.74
CA LEU A 535 -12.47 13.25 5.88
C LEU A 535 -12.50 14.77 6.07
N LYS A 536 -13.69 15.38 6.14
CA LYS A 536 -13.87 16.81 6.45
C LYS A 536 -13.18 17.19 7.77
N ASN A 537 -13.44 16.44 8.84
CA ASN A 537 -12.85 16.72 10.15
C ASN A 537 -11.31 16.63 10.12
N ILE A 538 -10.75 15.65 9.39
CA ILE A 538 -9.29 15.52 9.22
C ILE A 538 -8.72 16.71 8.42
N ILE A 539 -9.38 17.14 7.33
CA ILE A 539 -8.97 18.29 6.52
C ILE A 539 -8.95 19.57 7.37
N GLU A 540 -10.08 19.93 7.98
CA GLU A 540 -10.24 21.19 8.70
C GLU A 540 -9.36 21.23 9.97
N LYS A 541 -9.24 20.12 10.71
CA LYS A 541 -8.34 19.99 11.87
C LYS A 541 -6.85 20.19 11.50
N ASN A 542 -6.45 19.83 10.28
CA ASN A 542 -5.07 19.92 9.81
C ASN A 542 -4.79 21.16 8.93
N GLY A 543 -5.68 22.15 8.95
CA GLY A 543 -5.46 23.46 8.33
C GLY A 543 -5.94 23.57 6.87
N GLY A 544 -6.73 22.60 6.40
CA GLY A 544 -7.35 22.65 5.08
C GLY A 544 -8.56 23.58 4.97
N PRO A 545 -8.98 23.90 3.74
CA PRO A 545 -10.13 24.76 3.47
C PRO A 545 -11.45 24.08 3.88
N ALA A 546 -12.43 24.90 4.27
CA ALA A 546 -13.74 24.41 4.69
C ALA A 546 -14.45 23.64 3.58
N GLN A 547 -14.94 22.44 3.89
CA GLN A 547 -15.52 21.51 2.91
C GLN A 547 -17.05 21.66 2.89
N THR A 548 -17.61 22.28 1.84
CA THR A 548 -19.01 22.75 1.81
C THR A 548 -19.78 22.41 0.53
N THR A 549 -19.11 22.26 -0.61
CA THR A 549 -19.70 21.84 -1.91
C THR A 549 -19.34 20.40 -2.29
N ASP A 550 -18.65 19.71 -1.39
CA ASP A 550 -18.18 18.34 -1.52
C ASP A 550 -19.30 17.33 -1.24
N HIS A 551 -19.48 16.38 -2.14
CA HIS A 551 -20.58 15.43 -2.15
C HIS A 551 -20.07 14.02 -2.45
N TRP A 552 -20.52 13.06 -1.66
CA TRP A 552 -20.32 11.63 -1.89
C TRP A 552 -21.69 10.97 -2.15
N ARG A 553 -21.73 9.97 -3.04
CA ARG A 553 -22.96 9.26 -3.41
C ARG A 553 -22.68 7.78 -3.74
N THR A 554 -23.61 6.90 -3.37
CA THR A 554 -23.66 5.51 -3.82
C THR A 554 -24.45 5.46 -5.14
N THR A 555 -23.90 4.87 -6.20
CA THR A 555 -24.46 4.96 -7.56
C THR A 555 -24.92 3.63 -8.15
N GLU A 556 -24.33 2.50 -7.75
CA GLU A 556 -24.59 1.15 -8.30
C GLU A 556 -24.48 1.09 -9.84
N LYS A 557 -23.55 1.87 -10.39
CA LYS A 557 -23.30 2.11 -11.82
C LYS A 557 -21.81 2.36 -12.07
N TYR A 558 -21.39 2.36 -13.33
CA TYR A 558 -20.11 2.93 -13.74
C TYR A 558 -20.27 4.11 -14.70
N GLY A 559 -19.35 5.08 -14.61
CA GLY A 559 -19.28 6.25 -15.48
C GLY A 559 -18.55 5.96 -16.79
N ALA A 560 -19.12 6.38 -17.92
CA ALA A 560 -18.43 6.34 -19.21
C ALA A 560 -17.33 7.42 -19.24
N ARG A 561 -16.06 7.00 -19.33
CA ARG A 561 -14.91 7.90 -19.46
C ARG A 561 -14.72 8.38 -20.91
N PRO A 562 -14.08 9.55 -21.14
CA PRO A 562 -13.56 9.91 -22.45
C PRO A 562 -12.54 8.86 -22.94
N LEU A 563 -12.42 8.68 -24.26
CA LEU A 563 -11.44 7.77 -24.87
C LEU A 563 -10.19 8.49 -25.40
N ASP A 564 -9.96 9.73 -24.98
CA ASP A 564 -8.72 10.45 -25.27
C ASP A 564 -7.52 9.64 -24.82
N ALA A 565 -6.57 9.46 -25.74
CA ALA A 565 -5.37 8.64 -25.53
C ALA A 565 -5.62 7.25 -24.91
N VAL A 566 -6.77 6.62 -25.18
CA VAL A 566 -7.08 5.26 -24.72
C VAL A 566 -5.98 4.24 -25.09
N TRP A 567 -5.26 4.48 -26.20
CA TRP A 567 -4.08 3.70 -26.61
C TRP A 567 -2.96 3.63 -25.55
N ALA A 568 -2.92 4.58 -24.61
CA ALA A 568 -1.95 4.70 -23.51
C ALA A 568 -2.52 4.27 -22.14
N SER A 569 -3.78 3.79 -22.08
CA SER A 569 -4.46 3.40 -20.84
C SER A 569 -4.88 1.92 -20.86
N ALA A 570 -3.92 1.04 -21.15
CA ALA A 570 -4.05 -0.39 -20.92
C ALA A 570 -3.47 -0.74 -19.54
N PRO A 571 -4.07 -1.68 -18.77
CA PRO A 571 -5.21 -2.53 -19.14
C PRO A 571 -6.57 -1.84 -18.99
N TYR A 572 -7.55 -2.27 -19.77
CA TYR A 572 -8.86 -1.62 -19.89
C TYR A 572 -9.89 -2.11 -18.86
N LEU A 573 -10.98 -1.35 -18.76
CA LEU A 573 -12.08 -1.47 -17.79
C LEU A 573 -11.67 -1.15 -16.34
N HIS A 574 -12.68 -0.95 -15.48
CA HIS A 574 -12.51 -0.49 -14.11
C HIS A 574 -11.61 -1.40 -13.25
N ASN A 575 -11.51 -2.68 -13.59
CA ASN A 575 -10.73 -3.71 -12.90
C ASN A 575 -9.50 -4.19 -13.71
N GLY A 576 -9.12 -3.49 -14.80
CA GLY A 576 -7.92 -3.82 -15.59
C GLY A 576 -7.94 -5.25 -16.16
N SER A 577 -9.12 -5.82 -16.40
CA SER A 577 -9.29 -7.21 -16.83
C SER A 577 -8.94 -7.42 -18.30
N VAL A 578 -9.14 -6.41 -19.15
CA VAL A 578 -8.91 -6.52 -20.60
C VAL A 578 -7.52 -6.01 -20.95
N ARG A 579 -6.58 -6.93 -21.20
CA ARG A 579 -5.24 -6.63 -21.72
C ARG A 579 -5.26 -6.67 -23.25
N VAL A 580 -4.63 -5.70 -23.92
CA VAL A 580 -4.32 -5.80 -25.36
C VAL A 580 -2.90 -6.31 -25.53
N ARG A 581 -2.76 -7.40 -26.28
CA ARG A 581 -1.51 -8.12 -26.50
C ARG A 581 -0.96 -7.78 -27.90
N THR A 582 0.07 -6.93 -27.95
CA THR A 582 0.67 -6.43 -29.21
C THR A 582 1.78 -7.31 -29.78
N ALA A 583 2.16 -8.41 -29.09
CA ALA A 583 3.23 -9.31 -29.50
C ALA A 583 2.76 -10.79 -29.58
N PRO A 584 3.25 -11.56 -30.58
CA PRO A 584 2.92 -12.99 -30.72
C PRO A 584 3.57 -13.84 -29.61
N PRO A 585 3.05 -15.04 -29.32
CA PRO A 585 3.62 -15.94 -28.32
C PRO A 585 5.00 -16.49 -28.70
N ARG A 586 5.85 -16.65 -27.67
CA ARG A 586 6.94 -17.65 -27.73
C ARG A 586 6.29 -19.04 -27.81
N ARG A 587 6.90 -19.98 -28.55
CA ARG A 587 6.28 -21.25 -28.97
C ARG A 587 5.78 -22.17 -27.85
N GLU A 588 6.11 -21.90 -26.59
CA GLU A 588 5.77 -22.75 -25.44
C GLU A 588 4.35 -22.46 -24.88
N GLU A 589 3.85 -21.22 -24.97
CA GLU A 589 2.48 -20.87 -24.55
C GLU A 589 1.38 -21.51 -25.45
N ALA A 590 1.74 -21.92 -26.66
CA ALA A 590 0.77 -22.21 -27.73
C ALA A 590 0.02 -23.56 -27.59
N ARG A 591 0.21 -24.30 -26.49
CA ARG A 591 -0.33 -25.68 -26.34
C ARG A 591 -1.65 -25.81 -25.58
N GLU A 592 -2.08 -24.82 -24.80
CA GLU A 592 -3.31 -24.93 -24.00
C GLU A 592 -4.53 -24.23 -24.61
N VAL A 593 -4.36 -23.38 -25.63
CA VAL A 593 -5.43 -22.53 -26.18
C VAL A 593 -5.96 -23.02 -27.54
N SER A 594 -6.42 -24.27 -27.59
CA SER A 594 -7.14 -24.82 -28.75
C SER A 594 -8.20 -25.85 -28.32
N GLY A 595 -9.29 -25.40 -27.69
CA GLY A 595 -10.19 -26.28 -26.90
C GLY A 595 -11.71 -26.02 -26.94
N GLY A 596 -12.23 -25.10 -27.77
CA GLY A 596 -13.64 -25.09 -28.21
C GLY A 596 -14.75 -24.59 -27.26
N HIS A 597 -15.53 -23.63 -27.78
CA HIS A 597 -16.88 -23.20 -27.40
C HIS A 597 -17.10 -22.23 -26.21
N PRO A 598 -18.08 -21.30 -26.32
CA PRO A 598 -18.25 -20.19 -25.38
C PRO A 598 -19.18 -20.55 -24.20
N GLY A 599 -18.65 -20.46 -22.99
CA GLY A 599 -19.44 -20.47 -21.76
C GLY A 599 -18.63 -19.83 -20.64
N ILE A 600 -19.13 -18.74 -20.05
CA ILE A 600 -18.43 -18.05 -18.97
C ILE A 600 -18.43 -18.98 -17.74
N ARG A 601 -17.25 -19.49 -17.39
CA ARG A 601 -16.94 -20.02 -16.06
C ARG A 601 -15.66 -19.36 -15.57
N SER A 602 -15.74 -18.78 -14.38
CA SER A 602 -14.56 -18.51 -13.57
C SER A 602 -13.81 -19.82 -13.33
N GLN A 603 -12.50 -19.82 -13.56
CA GLN A 603 -11.63 -20.90 -13.11
C GLN A 603 -10.97 -20.48 -11.80
N GLU A 604 -11.43 -21.08 -10.70
CA GLU A 604 -10.60 -21.23 -9.51
C GLU A 604 -9.56 -22.33 -9.79
N PRO A 605 -8.27 -22.12 -9.50
CA PRO A 605 -7.26 -23.17 -9.65
C PRO A 605 -7.46 -24.23 -8.57
N ARG A 606 -8.01 -25.39 -8.95
CA ARG A 606 -8.06 -26.57 -8.08
C ARG A 606 -6.67 -27.21 -8.01
N LEU A 607 -5.98 -27.01 -6.89
CA LEU A 607 -4.85 -27.85 -6.50
C LEU A 607 -5.27 -29.32 -6.43
N SER A 608 -4.55 -30.20 -7.11
CA SER A 608 -4.68 -31.66 -7.00
C SER A 608 -3.31 -32.32 -6.88
N ASP A 609 -2.97 -32.75 -5.67
CA ASP A 609 -1.80 -33.60 -5.45
C ASP A 609 -1.94 -34.94 -6.17
N ARG A 610 -0.95 -35.27 -7.02
CA ARG A 610 -0.26 -36.58 -7.15
C ARG A 610 0.62 -36.58 -8.39
N GLY A 611 1.93 -36.78 -8.20
CA GLY A 611 2.86 -36.98 -9.32
C GLY A 611 3.01 -38.45 -9.70
N HIS A 612 3.38 -38.72 -10.96
CA HIS A 612 4.00 -39.96 -11.41
C HIS A 612 4.89 -39.72 -12.64
N LEU A 613 5.83 -40.64 -12.89
CA LEU A 613 6.82 -40.62 -13.97
C LEU A 613 6.41 -41.58 -15.12
N ALA A 614 6.46 -41.11 -16.36
CA ALA A 614 6.48 -41.88 -17.62
C ALA A 614 6.98 -40.93 -18.74
N ASP A 615 7.83 -41.30 -19.71
CA ASP A 615 7.61 -42.21 -20.86
C ASP A 615 6.29 -41.94 -21.62
N GLY A 616 6.24 -41.60 -22.91
CA GLY A 616 7.32 -41.37 -23.88
C GLY A 616 6.92 -41.78 -25.31
N ARG A 617 7.60 -41.23 -26.33
CA ARG A 617 7.31 -41.34 -27.79
C ARG A 617 6.05 -40.58 -28.26
N GLY A 618 6.00 -40.21 -29.55
CA GLY A 618 4.75 -39.80 -30.21
C GLY A 618 4.74 -38.53 -31.08
N VAL A 619 5.81 -38.19 -31.81
CA VAL A 619 5.72 -37.10 -32.82
C VAL A 619 4.99 -37.58 -34.07
N ARG A 620 3.96 -36.82 -34.50
CA ARG A 620 3.44 -36.82 -35.88
C ARG A 620 3.13 -35.38 -36.29
N HIS A 621 3.55 -34.99 -37.48
CA HIS A 621 3.07 -33.77 -38.12
C HIS A 621 1.66 -33.97 -38.69
N VAL A 622 0.90 -32.88 -38.74
CA VAL A 622 -0.25 -32.69 -39.64
C VAL A 622 -0.06 -31.30 -40.25
N GLU A 623 -0.41 -31.15 -41.52
CA GLU A 623 -0.06 -30.01 -42.36
C GLU A 623 -1.02 -28.82 -42.21
N ASP A 624 -0.52 -27.61 -42.52
CA ASP A 624 -1.33 -26.40 -42.58
C ASP A 624 -2.41 -26.47 -43.67
N ARG A 625 -3.57 -25.86 -43.39
CA ARG A 625 -4.56 -25.49 -44.42
C ARG A 625 -5.07 -24.08 -44.18
N GLU A 626 -4.91 -23.25 -45.20
CA GLU A 626 -5.47 -21.90 -45.26
C GLU A 626 -7.01 -21.94 -45.26
N LEU A 627 -7.64 -20.90 -44.69
CA LEU A 627 -9.09 -20.74 -44.69
C LEU A 627 -9.47 -19.35 -45.22
N GLU A 628 -9.88 -19.32 -46.49
CA GLU A 628 -10.54 -18.19 -47.15
C GLU A 628 -11.84 -17.76 -46.43
N PRO A 629 -12.19 -16.46 -46.44
CA PRO A 629 -13.29 -15.92 -45.65
C PRO A 629 -14.66 -16.24 -46.25
N ARG A 630 -15.55 -16.87 -45.46
CA ARG A 630 -16.97 -17.02 -45.83
C ARG A 630 -17.86 -16.02 -45.13
N SER A 631 -18.68 -15.34 -45.93
CA SER A 631 -19.72 -14.41 -45.51
C SER A 631 -21.04 -15.13 -45.17
N GLN A 632 -22.04 -14.34 -44.75
CA GLN A 632 -23.44 -14.72 -44.44
C GLN A 632 -23.69 -15.30 -43.03
N TRP A 633 -24.37 -14.50 -42.21
CA TRP A 633 -25.10 -14.95 -41.01
C TRP A 633 -26.60 -15.02 -41.33
N PRO A 634 -27.30 -16.14 -41.06
CA PRO A 634 -28.76 -16.17 -41.04
C PRO A 634 -29.31 -15.68 -39.69
N GLN A 635 -30.43 -14.95 -39.71
CA GLN A 635 -31.15 -14.61 -38.47
C GLN A 635 -31.95 -15.80 -37.94
N VAL A 636 -32.10 -15.90 -36.61
CA VAL A 636 -33.00 -16.83 -35.93
C VAL A 636 -33.89 -16.06 -34.95
N ARG A 637 -35.18 -16.41 -34.88
CA ARG A 637 -36.21 -15.72 -34.09
C ARG A 637 -36.30 -16.25 -32.65
N HIS A 638 -36.97 -15.49 -31.77
CA HIS A 638 -37.33 -15.94 -30.43
C HIS A 638 -38.20 -17.22 -30.43
N GLY A 639 -38.00 -18.06 -29.41
CA GLY A 639 -38.90 -19.14 -29.02
C GLY A 639 -38.53 -19.63 -27.61
N TYR A 640 -39.32 -19.29 -26.60
CA TYR A 640 -39.02 -19.59 -25.19
C TYR A 640 -40.12 -20.49 -24.60
N GLU A 641 -39.96 -21.81 -24.72
CA GLU A 641 -40.84 -22.77 -24.06
C GLU A 641 -40.34 -23.11 -22.65
N ARG A 642 -41.28 -23.28 -21.72
CA ARG A 642 -40.99 -23.68 -20.33
C ARG A 642 -40.99 -25.20 -20.22
N ARG A 643 -40.03 -25.77 -19.48
CA ARG A 643 -40.18 -27.09 -18.84
C ARG A 643 -39.84 -26.99 -17.35
N SER A 644 -40.43 -27.88 -16.56
CA SER A 644 -40.67 -27.67 -15.13
C SER A 644 -40.07 -28.78 -14.25
N ALA A 645 -40.06 -28.48 -12.95
CA ALA A 645 -40.07 -29.39 -11.80
C ALA A 645 -38.74 -29.94 -11.25
N VAL A 646 -38.55 -29.72 -9.93
CA VAL A 646 -38.47 -30.78 -8.90
C VAL A 646 -39.32 -30.30 -7.69
N ARG A 647 -39.86 -31.20 -6.86
CA ARG A 647 -40.60 -30.89 -5.61
C ARG A 647 -39.72 -31.13 -4.36
N PRO A 648 -39.94 -30.40 -3.24
CA PRO A 648 -39.39 -30.75 -1.93
C PRO A 648 -40.20 -31.86 -1.22
N VAL A 649 -39.67 -32.35 -0.09
CA VAL A 649 -40.26 -33.39 0.78
C VAL A 649 -40.90 -32.75 2.03
N GLY A 650 -41.94 -33.36 2.62
CA GLY A 650 -42.59 -32.92 3.88
C GLY A 650 -41.75 -33.20 5.15
N VAL A 651 -42.25 -33.15 6.39
CA VAL A 651 -43.59 -33.34 7.01
C VAL A 651 -43.49 -32.83 8.48
N PRO A 652 -44.54 -32.51 9.31
CA PRO A 652 -45.97 -32.18 9.12
C PRO A 652 -46.36 -30.76 9.64
N GLU A 653 -47.66 -30.47 9.73
CA GLU A 653 -48.25 -29.30 10.44
C GLU A 653 -48.76 -29.65 11.85
N GLU A 654 -48.64 -28.71 12.80
CA GLU A 654 -49.62 -28.29 13.84
C GLU A 654 -48.97 -27.20 14.72
N SER A 655 -49.65 -26.21 15.32
CA SER A 655 -51.09 -25.95 15.47
C SER A 655 -51.42 -24.44 15.42
N VAL A 656 -52.71 -24.08 15.44
CA VAL A 656 -53.22 -22.71 15.28
C VAL A 656 -53.29 -21.96 16.62
N ASN A 657 -52.95 -20.66 16.62
CA ASN A 657 -53.65 -19.70 17.51
C ASN A 657 -53.82 -18.30 16.87
N ARG A 658 -54.87 -17.57 17.27
CA ARG A 658 -55.24 -16.22 16.80
C ARG A 658 -55.29 -15.23 17.96
N SER A 659 -54.79 -14.01 17.76
CA SER A 659 -55.26 -12.84 18.54
C SER A 659 -55.02 -11.51 17.80
N SER A 660 -55.93 -10.57 18.05
CA SER A 660 -55.91 -9.10 17.83
C SER A 660 -54.54 -8.39 17.89
N ALA A 661 -54.33 -7.20 17.31
CA ALA A 661 -55.23 -6.10 16.88
C ALA A 661 -54.63 -5.39 15.63
N GLN A 662 -55.35 -4.81 14.66
CA GLN A 662 -56.46 -3.81 14.63
C GLN A 662 -55.97 -2.35 14.48
N ASP A 663 -56.23 -1.76 13.29
CA ASP A 663 -56.16 -0.32 12.90
C ASP A 663 -54.77 0.38 12.91
N GLN A 664 -54.46 1.38 12.07
CA GLN A 664 -55.30 2.32 11.29
C GLN A 664 -54.91 2.49 9.80
N ARG A 665 -55.74 3.24 9.03
CA ARG A 665 -55.47 3.70 7.66
C ARG A 665 -55.53 5.23 7.51
N THR A 666 -54.49 5.82 6.93
CA THR A 666 -54.44 7.17 6.31
C THR A 666 -53.34 7.09 5.22
N ARG A 667 -53.50 7.40 3.91
CA ARG A 667 -54.25 8.46 3.19
C ARG A 667 -53.74 9.84 3.65
N TRP A 668 -53.10 10.69 2.84
CA TRP A 668 -52.88 10.80 1.38
C TRP A 668 -51.40 11.21 1.12
N SER A 669 -50.90 11.54 -0.09
CA SER A 669 -51.44 11.68 -1.46
C SER A 669 -50.38 11.33 -2.50
#